data_AF-A0A7V3W8Y6-F1
#
_entry.id   AF-A0A7V3W8Y6-F1
#
_cell.length_a   1.000
_cell.length_b   1.000
_cell.length_c   1.000
_cell.angle_alpha   90.00
_cell.angle_beta   90.00
_cell.angle_gamma   90.00
#
_symmetry.space_group_name_H-M   'P 1'
#
loop_
_entity.id
_entity.type
_entity.pdbx_description
1 polymer ?
#
loop_
_entity_poly.entity_id
_entity_poly.type
_entity_poly.pdbx_seq_one_letter_code
_entity_poly.pdbx_strand_id
1 'polypeptide(L)'
;MEARRILIGTLALLTLAATFTGALLPPDARAWGNQSAHPEINRLAIELFETRKADNPLLRNTTFDGEKAWGIAWDPSDGTDLFNKTQTNRRQKELRDWIIDGGFSADEPEGPMALRHFYDPTNRTTPWLTDQRWVTDLLTRTLGTIAVNPEISALDWAMDRDQGLGAMEVIYSQDYSWPDAKEYFKKALADKTAGNEFYGQAWRSLGETMHLVADMAVPAHVRNDGHALNDADPLEYATGAAEVRKNNSTDWSPAINYDQSIAGLMHDLASWTNRNFFSKDTVPLAGKTTTANGQPAYPLPDMSALSVSKSGYIESYVDGQYVRQARKSFWYRMGLTKTPSYTMDNVVIGDQQRVLIPTAVRAAEAVIERFLPRFEVKASVKPEDEGSYTVFGSITLKPNTEWPERLPIRNGAYVRIGNKKEPVKLYAADDLNQFSMTVKASVGDKIVVGYDLGGYVIESQPVEIQDIPARQTISATYDLTGMEFPPPGKVFGTDDNPISVSIDGTVKTAPGIQFERAEWFSFVPGWPPVVRFVFSIPAVRQPDGSLKTEYNDLDVVSLGVTLSPPKTTEITMKEGSYLITYEFLGCGEGEAFSIPLFTTSKRYSWSNGGWISNVPHFTRAIRDTPIEEFRGPLEVGGAFATNFRVRITSKNLETKEENSSVQDVGIVVVISLVQRIVEP
;
A
#
# COMPACT_ATOMS: atom_id res chain seq x y z
N MET A 1 -14.66 46.42 65.77
CA MET A 1 -14.57 46.86 64.36
C MET A 1 -13.81 45.87 63.49
N GLU A 2 -12.76 45.20 63.98
CA GLU A 2 -12.03 44.18 63.21
C GLU A 2 -12.87 42.95 62.84
N ALA A 3 -13.72 42.43 63.73
CA ALA A 3 -14.59 41.29 63.42
C ALA A 3 -15.60 41.58 62.28
N ARG A 4 -16.03 42.85 62.11
CA ARG A 4 -16.89 43.27 60.98
C ARG A 4 -16.11 43.38 59.67
N ARG A 5 -14.83 43.77 59.72
CA ARG A 5 -13.96 43.82 58.52
C ARG A 5 -13.58 42.42 58.03
N ILE A 6 -13.35 41.49 58.96
CA ILE A 6 -13.11 40.07 58.64
C ILE A 6 -14.39 39.47 58.06
N LEU A 7 -15.55 39.63 58.70
CA LEU A 7 -16.81 39.06 58.19
C LEU A 7 -17.23 39.62 56.81
N ILE A 8 -17.03 40.91 56.56
CA ILE A 8 -17.31 41.52 55.24
C ILE A 8 -16.28 41.07 54.19
N GLY A 9 -15.00 40.90 54.58
CA GLY A 9 -13.96 40.34 53.71
C GLY A 9 -14.21 38.88 53.36
N THR A 10 -14.64 38.06 54.33
CA THR A 10 -14.95 36.64 54.12
C THR A 10 -16.27 36.44 53.36
N LEU A 11 -17.29 37.28 53.59
CA LEU A 11 -18.49 37.26 52.73
C LEU A 11 -18.18 37.74 51.32
N ALA A 12 -17.37 38.80 51.13
CA ALA A 12 -16.98 39.24 49.79
C ALA A 12 -16.19 38.16 49.04
N LEU A 13 -15.28 37.44 49.72
CA LEU A 13 -14.56 36.29 49.15
C LEU A 13 -15.46 35.08 48.90
N LEU A 14 -16.43 34.78 49.76
CA LEU A 14 -17.39 33.69 49.56
C LEU A 14 -18.43 34.02 48.48
N THR A 15 -18.81 35.28 48.32
CA THR A 15 -19.66 35.73 47.20
C THR A 15 -18.87 35.75 45.90
N LEU A 16 -17.59 36.17 45.90
CA LEU A 16 -16.70 36.05 44.74
C LEU A 16 -16.48 34.58 44.36
N ALA A 17 -16.26 33.71 45.34
CA ALA A 17 -16.06 32.27 45.15
C ALA A 17 -17.35 31.55 44.74
N ALA A 18 -18.53 31.97 45.22
CA ALA A 18 -19.83 31.41 44.82
C ALA A 18 -20.29 31.92 43.44
N THR A 19 -19.92 33.14 43.05
CA THR A 19 -20.04 33.58 41.65
C THR A 19 -19.01 32.93 40.75
N PHE A 20 -17.84 32.54 41.27
CA PHE A 20 -16.86 31.75 40.52
C PHE A 20 -17.31 30.29 40.37
N THR A 21 -17.77 29.60 41.40
CA THR A 21 -18.15 28.16 41.29
C THR A 21 -19.41 27.89 40.48
N GLY A 22 -20.28 28.89 40.29
CA GLY A 22 -21.41 28.82 39.36
C GLY A 22 -21.13 29.33 37.94
N ALA A 23 -19.95 29.90 37.68
CA ALA A 23 -19.55 30.46 36.39
C ALA A 23 -18.15 29.96 35.93
N LEU A 24 -17.62 28.94 36.60
CA LEU A 24 -16.36 28.30 36.24
C LEU A 24 -16.67 27.32 35.11
N LEU A 25 -16.28 27.77 33.91
CA LEU A 25 -16.44 27.16 32.59
C LEU A 25 -17.76 27.59 31.90
N PRO A 26 -17.75 28.71 31.15
CA PRO A 26 -18.62 28.78 29.96
C PRO A 26 -18.35 27.52 29.10
N PRO A 27 -19.37 26.94 28.43
CA PRO A 27 -19.21 25.71 27.66
C PRO A 27 -18.20 25.77 26.49
N ASP A 28 -17.60 26.93 26.21
CA ASP A 28 -17.10 27.25 24.89
C ASP A 28 -15.83 28.12 24.96
N ALA A 29 -14.72 27.57 25.44
CA ALA A 29 -13.40 28.06 25.02
C ALA A 29 -13.15 27.45 23.62
N ARG A 30 -13.81 28.01 22.61
CA ARG A 30 -13.76 27.50 21.23
C ARG A 30 -12.66 28.24 20.48
N ALA A 31 -11.55 27.54 20.23
CA ALA A 31 -10.80 27.73 18.99
C ALA A 31 -11.76 27.58 17.79
N TRP A 32 -11.47 28.13 16.60
CA TRP A 32 -12.30 28.14 15.38
C TRP A 32 -13.47 27.16 15.44
N GLY A 33 -14.64 27.61 15.91
CA GLY A 33 -15.70 26.76 16.49
C GLY A 33 -15.38 25.26 16.47
N ASN A 34 -14.49 24.79 17.37
CA ASN A 34 -13.77 23.51 17.23
C ASN A 34 -14.70 22.33 16.88
N GLN A 35 -15.91 22.36 17.42
CA GLN A 35 -17.00 21.42 17.11
C GLN A 35 -17.38 21.31 15.62
N SER A 36 -16.97 22.24 14.75
CA SER A 36 -17.44 22.29 13.37
C SER A 36 -16.52 22.93 12.34
N ALA A 37 -15.67 23.91 12.68
CA ALA A 37 -14.90 24.61 11.65
C ALA A 37 -13.72 23.77 11.13
N HIS A 38 -12.86 23.28 12.01
CA HIS A 38 -11.73 22.42 11.61
C HIS A 38 -12.17 21.09 10.95
N PRO A 39 -13.19 20.37 11.46
CA PRO A 39 -13.76 19.23 10.75
C PRO A 39 -14.21 19.59 9.32
N GLU A 40 -14.80 20.77 9.15
CA GLU A 40 -15.25 21.23 7.84
C GLU A 40 -14.09 21.64 6.92
N ILE A 41 -13.02 22.24 7.45
CA ILE A 41 -11.79 22.52 6.70
C ILE A 41 -11.18 21.20 6.22
N ASN A 42 -11.07 20.20 7.10
CA ASN A 42 -10.54 18.88 6.76
C ASN A 42 -11.41 18.21 5.67
N ARG A 43 -12.73 18.28 5.80
CA ARG A 43 -13.67 17.79 4.79
C ARG A 43 -13.45 18.45 3.42
N LEU A 44 -13.36 19.78 3.38
CA LEU A 44 -13.12 20.54 2.14
C LEU A 44 -11.72 20.29 1.56
N ALA A 45 -10.71 20.10 2.40
CA ALA A 45 -9.36 19.76 1.98
C ALA A 45 -9.31 18.39 1.29
N ILE A 46 -10.08 17.41 1.79
CA ILE A 46 -10.27 16.12 1.12
C ILE A 46 -10.93 16.32 -0.25
N GLU A 47 -11.99 17.11 -0.37
CA GLU A 47 -12.66 17.38 -1.66
C GLU A 47 -11.73 18.08 -2.66
N LEU A 48 -10.93 19.03 -2.18
CA LEU A 48 -9.93 19.71 -2.99
C LEU A 48 -8.84 18.74 -3.45
N PHE A 49 -8.34 17.88 -2.56
CA PHE A 49 -7.37 16.82 -2.89
C PHE A 49 -7.92 15.89 -3.99
N GLU A 50 -9.15 15.41 -3.82
CA GLU A 50 -9.82 14.51 -4.77
C GLU A 50 -9.95 15.13 -6.17
N THR A 51 -10.13 16.44 -6.23
CA THR A 51 -10.15 17.19 -7.49
C THR A 51 -8.74 17.32 -8.09
N ARG A 52 -7.75 17.66 -7.27
CA ARG A 52 -6.37 17.98 -7.72
C ARG A 52 -5.53 16.76 -8.03
N LYS A 53 -5.80 15.61 -7.42
CA LYS A 53 -5.00 14.39 -7.61
C LYS A 53 -5.04 13.86 -9.05
N ALA A 54 -6.02 14.29 -9.85
CA ALA A 54 -6.15 13.94 -11.27
C ALA A 54 -4.89 14.32 -12.09
N ASP A 55 -4.20 15.39 -11.69
CA ASP A 55 -2.96 15.87 -12.33
C ASP A 55 -1.74 15.01 -11.98
N ASN A 56 -1.84 14.16 -10.95
CA ASN A 56 -0.75 13.28 -10.51
C ASN A 56 -0.94 11.86 -11.04
N PRO A 57 -0.06 11.34 -11.92
CA PRO A 57 -0.23 10.04 -12.55
C PRO A 57 -0.25 8.85 -11.57
N LEU A 58 0.33 9.02 -10.38
CA LEU A 58 0.37 7.99 -9.33
C LEU A 58 -0.77 8.10 -8.32
N LEU A 59 -1.52 9.22 -8.31
CA LEU A 59 -2.66 9.42 -7.40
C LEU A 59 -4.01 9.46 -8.13
N ARG A 60 -4.04 9.74 -9.44
CA ARG A 60 -5.29 9.91 -10.22
C ARG A 60 -6.25 8.72 -10.17
N ASN A 61 -5.75 7.51 -9.93
CA ASN A 61 -6.55 6.28 -9.86
C ASN A 61 -6.73 5.76 -8.43
N THR A 62 -6.44 6.58 -7.42
CA THR A 62 -6.70 6.21 -6.02
C THR A 62 -8.13 6.58 -5.63
N THR A 63 -8.60 6.11 -4.48
CA THR A 63 -9.81 6.64 -3.82
C THR A 63 -9.68 6.50 -2.30
N PHE A 64 -10.46 7.29 -1.55
CA PHE A 64 -10.64 7.15 -0.11
C PHE A 64 -11.92 6.35 0.26
N ASP A 65 -12.58 5.74 -0.72
CA ASP A 65 -13.85 5.01 -0.56
C ASP A 65 -13.64 3.50 -0.30
N GLY A 66 -12.53 3.14 0.34
CA GLY A 66 -12.25 1.77 0.75
C GLY A 66 -13.01 1.34 2.00
N GLU A 67 -12.62 0.19 2.54
CA GLU A 67 -13.19 -0.37 3.76
C GLU A 67 -12.86 0.47 5.00
N LYS A 68 -13.76 0.41 5.98
CA LYS A 68 -13.58 1.11 7.27
C LYS A 68 -12.42 0.51 8.05
N ALA A 69 -11.59 1.38 8.62
CA ALA A 69 -10.48 0.98 9.49
C ALA A 69 -10.84 1.16 10.96
N TRP A 70 -10.30 0.27 11.80
CA TRP A 70 -10.30 0.46 13.23
C TRP A 70 -9.34 1.58 13.64
N GLY A 71 -9.59 2.20 14.78
CA GLY A 71 -8.75 3.24 15.38
C GLY A 71 -9.24 3.59 16.79
N ILE A 72 -8.56 4.55 17.42
CA ILE A 72 -8.93 5.10 18.72
C ILE A 72 -9.41 6.54 18.53
N ALA A 73 -10.65 6.82 18.93
CA ALA A 73 -11.26 8.14 18.84
C ALA A 73 -11.95 8.52 20.15
N TRP A 74 -12.38 9.76 20.26
CA TRP A 74 -13.25 10.26 21.32
C TRP A 74 -14.52 10.83 20.67
N ASP A 75 -15.70 10.52 21.20
CA ASP A 75 -16.94 11.23 20.86
C ASP A 75 -17.45 11.97 22.10
N PRO A 76 -18.20 13.08 21.96
CA PRO A 76 -18.79 13.79 23.11
C PRO A 76 -19.65 12.92 24.04
N SER A 77 -20.24 11.84 23.51
CA SER A 77 -21.00 10.86 24.29
C SER A 77 -20.14 10.02 25.24
N ASP A 78 -18.83 9.95 25.01
CA ASP A 78 -17.89 9.24 25.89
C ASP A 78 -17.76 9.98 27.23
N GLY A 79 -17.98 11.30 27.22
CA GLY A 79 -17.80 12.20 28.35
C GLY A 79 -16.48 12.96 28.27
N THR A 80 -16.39 14.10 28.97
CA THR A 80 -15.18 14.92 29.04
C THR A 80 -14.52 14.74 30.41
N ASP A 81 -13.22 14.45 30.45
CA ASP A 81 -12.39 14.65 31.63
C ASP A 81 -11.36 15.69 31.25
N LEU A 82 -11.52 16.90 31.80
CA LEU A 82 -10.70 18.06 31.48
C LEU A 82 -9.19 17.83 31.71
N PHE A 83 -8.82 16.79 32.47
CA PHE A 83 -7.44 16.57 32.90
C PHE A 83 -6.95 15.13 32.69
N ASN A 84 -7.77 14.23 32.14
CA ASN A 84 -7.40 12.82 32.02
C ASN A 84 -7.66 12.30 30.60
N LYS A 85 -6.61 11.75 29.99
CA LYS A 85 -6.58 11.23 28.61
C LYS A 85 -7.51 10.02 28.34
N THR A 86 -8.22 9.55 29.36
CA THR A 86 -8.71 8.16 29.43
C THR A 86 -10.05 7.89 28.75
N GLN A 87 -10.70 8.88 28.13
CA GLN A 87 -12.05 8.68 27.58
C GLN A 87 -12.07 8.27 26.10
N THR A 88 -11.00 7.69 25.55
CA THR A 88 -11.00 7.25 24.15
C THR A 88 -11.52 5.81 24.00
N ASN A 89 -12.34 5.58 22.97
CA ASN A 89 -12.88 4.26 22.64
C ASN A 89 -12.42 3.79 21.25
N ARG A 90 -12.29 2.48 21.13
CA ARG A 90 -12.01 1.82 19.86
C ARG A 90 -13.21 1.91 18.93
N ARG A 91 -13.01 2.47 17.74
CA ARG A 91 -14.06 2.73 16.74
C ARG A 91 -13.65 2.25 15.36
N GLN A 92 -14.64 2.07 14.49
CA GLN A 92 -14.42 1.74 13.09
C GLN A 92 -15.06 2.84 12.22
N LYS A 93 -14.23 3.63 11.54
CA LYS A 93 -14.67 4.77 10.71
C LYS A 93 -14.10 4.65 9.29
N GLU A 94 -14.70 5.35 8.34
CA GLU A 94 -14.11 5.52 6.99
C GLU A 94 -12.84 6.37 7.09
N LEU A 95 -11.94 6.27 6.11
CA LEU A 95 -10.71 7.08 6.10
C LEU A 95 -11.05 8.58 6.17
N ARG A 96 -12.03 9.03 5.39
CA ARG A 96 -12.49 10.42 5.37
C ARG A 96 -12.95 10.86 6.75
N ASP A 97 -13.74 10.02 7.42
CA ASP A 97 -14.26 10.29 8.76
C ASP A 97 -13.12 10.40 9.78
N TRP A 98 -12.09 9.55 9.71
CA TRP A 98 -10.93 9.66 10.61
C TRP A 98 -10.18 10.98 10.45
N ILE A 99 -9.98 11.45 9.22
CA ILE A 99 -9.33 12.74 8.95
C ILE A 99 -10.22 13.91 9.45
N ILE A 100 -11.54 13.84 9.21
CA ILE A 100 -12.50 14.86 9.67
C ILE A 100 -12.54 14.91 11.20
N ASP A 101 -12.57 13.75 11.85
CA ASP A 101 -12.55 13.59 13.31
C ASP A 101 -11.26 14.14 13.94
N GLY A 102 -10.12 13.94 13.27
CA GLY A 102 -8.85 14.57 13.68
C GLY A 102 -8.90 16.11 13.68
N GLY A 103 -9.77 16.71 12.87
CA GLY A 103 -10.04 18.14 12.92
C GLY A 103 -10.67 18.59 14.25
N PHE A 104 -11.36 17.69 14.95
CA PHE A 104 -12.02 17.94 16.23
C PHE A 104 -11.18 17.46 17.43
N SER A 105 -10.55 16.29 17.31
CA SER A 105 -9.82 15.65 18.42
C SER A 105 -8.46 16.27 18.74
N ALA A 106 -7.99 17.22 17.94
CA ALA A 106 -6.78 17.99 18.25
C ALA A 106 -6.98 18.96 19.44
N ASP A 107 -8.22 19.34 19.72
CA ASP A 107 -8.63 20.22 20.81
C ASP A 107 -9.33 19.47 21.95
N GLU A 108 -9.99 18.35 21.64
CA GLU A 108 -10.87 17.62 22.56
C GLU A 108 -10.41 16.16 22.72
N PRO A 109 -10.57 15.57 23.92
CA PRO A 109 -11.27 16.09 25.10
C PRO A 109 -10.39 16.91 26.06
N GLU A 110 -9.12 17.10 25.73
CA GLU A 110 -8.09 17.57 26.66
C GLU A 110 -7.94 19.09 26.57
N GLY A 111 -8.69 19.83 27.40
CA GLY A 111 -8.65 21.30 27.42
C GLY A 111 -7.23 21.95 27.48
N PRO A 112 -6.21 21.35 28.12
CA PRO A 112 -4.85 21.88 28.06
C PRO A 112 -4.13 21.77 26.70
N MET A 113 -4.72 21.10 25.69
CA MET A 113 -4.17 21.00 24.32
C MET A 113 -4.16 22.34 23.60
N ALA A 114 -5.17 23.19 23.84
CA ALA A 114 -5.27 24.52 23.24
C ALA A 114 -4.04 25.40 23.51
N LEU A 115 -3.31 25.18 24.61
CA LEU A 115 -2.07 25.93 24.92
C LEU A 115 -0.95 25.71 23.88
N ARG A 116 -1.06 24.67 23.05
CA ARG A 116 -0.08 24.28 22.04
C ARG A 116 -0.51 24.63 20.62
N HIS A 117 -1.64 25.33 20.44
CA HIS A 117 -2.15 25.67 19.11
C HIS A 117 -1.59 27.01 18.59
N PHE A 118 -0.67 27.61 19.36
CA PHE A 118 -0.06 28.90 19.06
C PHE A 118 1.36 28.75 18.52
N TYR A 119 1.70 29.56 17.52
CA TYR A 119 3.05 29.66 16.96
C TYR A 119 3.30 31.07 16.43
N ASP A 120 4.04 31.89 17.17
CA ASP A 120 4.54 33.19 16.71
C ASP A 120 5.81 33.03 15.85
N PRO A 121 5.71 33.20 14.52
CA PRO A 121 6.85 33.02 13.62
C PRO A 121 7.89 34.15 13.74
N THR A 122 7.56 35.25 14.42
CA THR A 122 8.44 36.40 14.59
C THR A 122 9.33 36.28 15.82
N ASN A 123 8.98 35.40 16.76
CA ASN A 123 9.68 35.21 18.02
C ASN A 123 10.39 33.86 18.08
N ARG A 124 11.70 33.86 17.80
CA ARG A 124 12.52 32.64 17.80
C ARG A 124 12.81 32.07 19.19
N THR A 125 12.65 32.86 20.25
CA THR A 125 13.00 32.45 21.62
C THR A 125 11.81 31.92 22.40
N THR A 126 10.62 32.43 22.13
CA THR A 126 9.37 32.01 22.77
C THR A 126 8.24 32.00 21.74
N PRO A 127 8.29 31.09 20.75
CA PRO A 127 7.29 31.00 19.68
C PRO A 127 5.93 30.46 20.16
N TRP A 128 5.83 29.90 21.36
CA TRP A 128 4.59 29.40 21.94
C TRP A 128 3.76 30.48 22.62
N LEU A 129 2.54 30.15 23.05
CA LEU A 129 1.64 31.05 23.76
C LEU A 129 2.34 31.69 24.97
N THR A 130 2.51 33.02 24.96
CA THR A 130 3.16 33.75 26.06
C THR A 130 2.23 34.64 26.86
N ASP A 131 1.14 35.09 26.25
CA ASP A 131 0.17 35.90 26.97
C ASP A 131 -0.71 34.99 27.85
N GLN A 132 -1.37 35.60 28.84
CA GLN A 132 -2.23 34.89 29.78
C GLN A 132 -1.58 33.79 30.65
N ARG A 133 -0.24 33.77 30.82
CA ARG A 133 0.46 32.91 31.83
C ARG A 133 -0.16 33.01 33.24
N TRP A 134 -0.76 34.15 33.56
CA TRP A 134 -1.47 34.35 34.83
C TRP A 134 -2.68 33.42 35.00
N VAL A 135 -3.36 33.01 33.91
CA VAL A 135 -4.50 32.08 33.94
C VAL A 135 -4.00 30.69 34.27
N THR A 136 -2.94 30.22 33.61
CA THR A 136 -2.28 28.95 33.91
C THR A 136 -1.75 28.92 35.35
N ASP A 137 -1.17 30.03 35.84
CA ASP A 137 -0.72 30.17 37.23
C ASP A 137 -1.88 30.17 38.22
N LEU A 138 -2.99 30.83 37.90
CA LEU A 138 -4.20 30.86 38.72
C LEU A 138 -4.83 29.47 38.80
N LEU A 139 -5.05 28.79 37.67
CA LEU A 139 -5.60 27.44 37.64
C LEU A 139 -4.71 26.47 38.44
N THR A 140 -3.38 26.59 38.27
CA THR A 140 -2.42 25.78 39.03
C THR A 140 -2.51 26.01 40.53
N ARG A 141 -2.62 27.27 40.97
CA ARG A 141 -2.73 27.62 42.39
C ARG A 141 -4.09 27.27 43.02
N THR A 142 -5.16 27.33 42.24
CA THR A 142 -6.54 27.26 42.78
C THR A 142 -7.12 25.86 42.73
N LEU A 143 -6.74 25.05 41.73
CA LEU A 143 -7.27 23.71 41.53
C LEU A 143 -6.26 22.59 41.87
N GLY A 144 -5.02 22.95 42.25
CA GLY A 144 -3.97 21.98 42.57
C GLY A 144 -3.50 21.13 41.37
N THR A 145 -3.99 21.46 40.18
CA THR A 145 -3.66 20.81 38.90
C THR A 145 -2.42 21.44 38.29
N ILE A 146 -1.54 20.66 37.66
CA ILE A 146 -0.38 21.20 36.92
C ILE A 146 -0.89 21.71 35.56
N ALA A 147 -1.57 22.86 35.55
CA ALA A 147 -1.92 23.59 34.33
C ALA A 147 -0.75 24.54 33.99
N VAL A 148 0.45 23.99 33.87
CA VAL A 148 1.65 24.76 33.52
C VAL A 148 1.68 24.90 32.01
N ASN A 149 1.89 26.12 31.52
CA ASN A 149 2.12 26.35 30.09
C ASN A 149 3.30 25.47 29.65
N PRO A 150 3.09 24.55 28.70
CA PRO A 150 4.10 23.57 28.32
C PRO A 150 5.33 24.20 27.66
N GLU A 151 5.25 25.46 27.25
CA GLU A 151 6.28 26.14 26.48
C GLU A 151 6.56 25.44 25.14
N ILE A 152 5.49 24.92 24.53
CA ILE A 152 5.49 24.18 23.26
C ILE A 152 4.68 24.96 22.23
N SER A 153 5.23 25.16 21.04
CA SER A 153 4.52 25.80 19.94
C SER A 153 3.74 24.80 19.08
N ALA A 154 2.75 25.26 18.30
CA ALA A 154 1.99 24.40 17.38
C ALA A 154 2.87 23.67 16.36
N LEU A 155 3.91 24.35 15.89
CA LEU A 155 4.87 23.76 14.96
C LEU A 155 5.65 22.63 15.61
N ASP A 156 6.12 22.82 16.85
CA ASP A 156 6.83 21.77 17.60
C ASP A 156 5.86 20.64 17.97
N TRP A 157 4.62 20.96 18.37
CA TRP A 157 3.58 20.00 18.69
C TRP A 157 3.17 19.11 17.51
N ALA A 158 3.16 19.66 16.30
CA ALA A 158 2.86 18.92 15.09
C ALA A 158 4.02 18.02 14.64
N MET A 159 5.27 18.38 14.96
CA MET A 159 6.47 17.80 14.35
C MET A 159 7.35 17.00 15.31
N ASP A 160 7.24 17.20 16.62
CA ASP A 160 8.07 16.57 17.64
C ASP A 160 7.27 15.64 18.55
N ARG A 161 7.73 14.39 18.61
CA ARG A 161 7.17 13.30 19.41
C ARG A 161 7.78 13.23 20.81
N ASP A 162 9.03 13.67 20.99
CA ASP A 162 9.77 13.57 22.25
C ASP A 162 10.09 14.96 22.78
N GLN A 163 9.10 15.57 23.41
CA GLN A 163 9.22 16.93 23.92
C GLN A 163 9.94 16.99 25.28
N GLY A 164 10.54 15.89 25.74
CA GLY A 164 11.32 15.85 26.98
C GLY A 164 10.54 16.24 28.24
N LEU A 165 9.22 16.04 28.25
CA LEU A 165 8.30 16.56 29.27
C LEU A 165 8.39 15.85 30.63
N GLY A 166 9.13 14.74 30.72
CA GLY A 166 9.36 14.02 31.98
C GLY A 166 8.05 13.71 32.71
N ALA A 167 7.93 14.08 33.98
CA ALA A 167 6.72 13.83 34.78
C ALA A 167 5.44 14.53 34.27
N MET A 168 5.55 15.50 33.35
CA MET A 168 4.41 16.15 32.70
C MET A 168 3.87 15.39 31.48
N GLU A 169 4.58 14.35 31.01
CA GLU A 169 4.17 13.49 29.87
C GLU A 169 2.80 12.83 30.08
N VAL A 170 2.42 12.53 31.33
CA VAL A 170 1.10 11.97 31.67
C VAL A 170 -0.03 12.94 31.34
N ILE A 171 0.22 14.25 31.41
CA ILE A 171 -0.76 15.31 31.15
C ILE A 171 -0.67 15.79 29.69
N TYR A 172 0.49 15.63 29.05
CA TYR A 172 0.87 16.35 27.84
C TYR A 172 1.53 15.47 26.77
N SER A 173 1.19 14.18 26.71
CA SER A 173 1.70 13.29 25.66
C SER A 173 1.08 13.62 24.30
N GLN A 174 1.92 13.76 23.28
CA GLN A 174 1.48 13.84 21.88
C GLN A 174 1.49 12.43 21.29
N ASP A 175 0.31 11.90 20.95
CA ASP A 175 0.20 10.58 20.31
C ASP A 175 -0.16 10.69 18.82
N TYR A 176 -0.45 11.89 18.31
CA TYR A 176 -1.05 12.10 17.00
C TYR A 176 -0.33 13.19 16.18
N SER A 177 1.00 13.24 16.27
CA SER A 177 1.84 14.14 15.46
C SER A 177 2.00 13.68 14.00
N TRP A 178 2.61 14.52 13.16
CA TRP A 178 2.98 14.18 11.78
C TRP A 178 3.93 12.94 11.69
N PRO A 179 5.00 12.84 12.51
CA PRO A 179 5.78 11.61 12.61
C PRO A 179 4.95 10.38 13.03
N ASP A 180 4.03 10.53 13.99
CA ASP A 180 3.18 9.43 14.45
C ASP A 180 2.26 8.93 13.34
N ALA A 181 1.67 9.84 12.55
CA ALA A 181 0.87 9.49 11.39
C ALA A 181 1.64 8.53 10.45
N LYS A 182 2.91 8.85 10.17
CA LYS A 182 3.77 8.05 9.31
C LYS A 182 4.17 6.73 9.94
N GLU A 183 4.46 6.72 11.24
CA GLU A 183 4.80 5.50 11.97
C GLU A 183 3.61 4.54 12.04
N TYR A 184 2.43 5.04 12.39
CA TYR A 184 1.21 4.26 12.41
C TYR A 184 0.90 3.69 11.03
N PHE A 185 1.02 4.49 9.97
CA PHE A 185 0.80 3.96 8.62
C PHE A 185 1.79 2.84 8.27
N LYS A 186 3.08 2.99 8.61
CA LYS A 186 4.08 1.90 8.44
C LYS A 186 3.69 0.64 9.21
N LYS A 187 3.28 0.78 10.47
CA LYS A 187 2.81 -0.34 11.30
C LYS A 187 1.57 -0.99 10.70
N ALA A 188 0.63 -0.17 10.21
CA ALA A 188 -0.61 -0.63 9.60
C ALA A 188 -0.36 -1.48 8.35
N LEU A 189 0.60 -1.08 7.49
CA LEU A 189 1.01 -1.85 6.31
C LEU A 189 1.71 -3.16 6.69
N ALA A 190 2.52 -3.14 7.75
CA ALA A 190 3.29 -4.31 8.21
C ALA A 190 2.44 -5.32 9.02
N ASP A 191 1.25 -4.94 9.45
CA ASP A 191 0.29 -5.83 10.10
C ASP A 191 -0.34 -6.81 9.08
N LYS A 192 -0.74 -7.99 9.54
CA LYS A 192 -1.40 -9.01 8.70
C LYS A 192 -2.92 -8.79 8.59
N THR A 193 -3.48 -7.95 9.45
CA THR A 193 -4.91 -7.68 9.58
C THR A 193 -5.27 -6.47 8.72
N ALA A 194 -6.11 -6.68 7.71
CA ALA A 194 -6.70 -5.58 6.97
C ALA A 194 -7.58 -4.71 7.88
N GLY A 195 -7.59 -3.40 7.66
CA GLY A 195 -8.38 -2.45 8.46
C GLY A 195 -7.99 -2.38 9.94
N ASN A 196 -6.76 -2.75 10.31
CA ASN A 196 -6.26 -2.71 11.68
C ASN A 196 -6.25 -1.28 12.28
N GLU A 197 -6.06 -1.22 13.60
CA GLU A 197 -6.16 0.02 14.40
C GLU A 197 -5.16 1.11 14.00
N PHE A 198 -3.99 0.71 13.51
CA PHE A 198 -2.95 1.66 13.11
C PHE A 198 -3.37 2.47 11.88
N TYR A 199 -4.29 1.98 11.03
CA TYR A 199 -4.82 2.80 9.96
C TYR A 199 -5.65 3.97 10.51
N GLY A 200 -6.60 3.71 11.41
CA GLY A 200 -7.40 4.77 12.01
C GLY A 200 -6.55 5.76 12.81
N GLN A 201 -5.52 5.28 13.53
CA GLN A 201 -4.56 6.16 14.20
C GLN A 201 -3.78 7.02 13.20
N ALA A 202 -3.28 6.44 12.10
CA ALA A 202 -2.57 7.20 11.06
C ALA A 202 -3.44 8.32 10.45
N TRP A 203 -4.69 8.00 10.13
CA TRP A 203 -5.63 8.97 9.53
C TRP A 203 -6.09 10.03 10.52
N ARG A 204 -6.26 9.67 11.81
CA ARG A 204 -6.50 10.63 12.88
C ARG A 204 -5.33 11.58 13.06
N SER A 205 -4.09 11.07 13.16
CA SER A 205 -2.88 11.89 13.27
C SER A 205 -2.73 12.86 12.08
N LEU A 206 -3.08 12.40 10.88
CA LEU A 206 -3.12 13.25 9.70
C LEU A 206 -4.13 14.40 9.88
N GLY A 207 -5.34 14.11 10.35
CA GLY A 207 -6.39 15.09 10.62
C GLY A 207 -6.01 16.10 11.72
N GLU A 208 -5.36 15.65 12.80
CA GLU A 208 -4.87 16.54 13.87
C GLU A 208 -3.70 17.41 13.39
N THR A 209 -2.83 16.89 12.51
CA THR A 209 -1.80 17.71 11.85
C THR A 209 -2.45 18.78 10.97
N MET A 210 -3.51 18.44 10.22
CA MET A 210 -4.26 19.40 9.41
C MET A 210 -4.92 20.50 10.26
N HIS A 211 -5.41 20.15 11.46
CA HIS A 211 -5.93 21.11 12.43
C HIS A 211 -4.86 22.16 12.78
N LEU A 212 -3.69 21.73 13.23
CA LEU A 212 -2.59 22.64 13.61
C LEU A 212 -2.07 23.47 12.44
N VAL A 213 -2.12 22.94 11.21
CA VAL A 213 -1.81 23.71 10.00
C VAL A 213 -2.87 24.78 9.76
N ALA A 214 -4.16 24.49 9.96
CA ALA A 214 -5.23 25.46 9.84
C ALA A 214 -5.16 26.56 10.90
N ASP A 215 -4.69 26.26 12.12
CA ASP A 215 -4.41 27.26 13.16
C ASP A 215 -3.43 28.33 12.72
N MET A 216 -2.49 28.00 11.83
CA MET A 216 -1.54 28.97 11.29
C MET A 216 -2.22 30.01 10.37
N ALA A 217 -3.47 29.76 9.97
CA ALA A 217 -4.33 30.73 9.28
C ALA A 217 -5.17 31.58 10.25
N VAL A 218 -4.97 31.47 11.56
CA VAL A 218 -5.72 32.19 12.59
C VAL A 218 -4.85 33.30 13.19
N PRO A 219 -5.19 34.58 13.00
CA PRO A 219 -4.35 35.69 13.46
C PRO A 219 -4.02 35.62 14.95
N ALA A 220 -4.94 35.16 15.79
CA ALA A 220 -4.71 35.01 17.23
C ALA A 220 -3.65 33.95 17.56
N HIS A 221 -3.71 32.79 16.89
CA HIS A 221 -2.78 31.67 17.09
C HIS A 221 -1.36 32.01 16.70
N VAL A 222 -1.19 32.83 15.66
CA VAL A 222 0.14 33.22 15.16
C VAL A 222 0.68 34.51 15.78
N ARG A 223 -0.07 35.12 16.70
CA ARG A 223 0.32 36.35 17.39
C ARG A 223 0.27 36.18 18.92
N ASN A 224 0.27 34.94 19.41
CA ASN A 224 0.19 34.62 20.84
C ASN A 224 -0.89 35.46 21.53
N ASP A 225 -2.08 35.49 20.95
CA ASP A 225 -3.25 36.23 21.44
C ASP A 225 -4.22 35.22 22.06
N GLY A 226 -3.87 34.70 23.23
CA GLY A 226 -4.66 33.71 23.94
C GLY A 226 -5.94 34.30 24.48
N HIS A 227 -7.02 33.51 24.43
CA HIS A 227 -8.36 33.94 24.79
C HIS A 227 -9.02 32.95 25.78
N ALA A 228 -8.63 33.01 27.06
CA ALA A 228 -9.22 32.19 28.11
C ALA A 228 -10.40 32.88 28.83
N LEU A 229 -11.35 32.06 29.32
CA LEU A 229 -12.42 32.43 30.27
C LEU A 229 -13.27 33.66 29.89
N ASN A 230 -14.43 33.43 29.24
CA ASN A 230 -15.43 34.45 28.86
C ASN A 230 -14.97 35.50 27.82
N ASP A 231 -13.83 35.27 27.17
CA ASP A 231 -13.27 36.19 26.18
C ASP A 231 -12.89 35.46 24.88
N ALA A 232 -13.86 34.86 24.20
CA ALA A 232 -13.60 34.14 22.94
C ALA A 232 -13.02 35.07 21.85
N ASP A 233 -12.10 34.55 21.03
CA ASP A 233 -11.62 35.25 19.85
C ASP A 233 -12.80 35.51 18.88
N PRO A 234 -12.97 36.73 18.35
CA PRO A 234 -14.12 37.08 17.51
C PRO A 234 -14.17 36.35 16.17
N LEU A 235 -13.01 36.05 15.56
CA LEU A 235 -12.94 35.28 14.32
C LEU A 235 -13.37 33.84 14.61
N GLU A 236 -12.85 33.24 15.66
CA GLU A 236 -13.14 31.86 16.04
C GLU A 236 -14.61 31.65 16.41
N TYR A 237 -15.15 32.57 17.20
CA TYR A 237 -16.55 32.57 17.61
C TYR A 237 -17.51 32.69 16.41
N ALA A 238 -17.14 33.47 15.41
CA ALA A 238 -17.95 33.71 14.22
C ALA A 238 -17.71 32.72 13.08
N THR A 239 -16.78 31.77 13.24
CA THR A 239 -16.41 30.81 12.19
C THR A 239 -16.81 29.40 12.60
N GLY A 240 -17.94 28.93 12.06
CA GLY A 240 -18.34 27.52 12.10
C GLY A 240 -18.39 26.91 10.70
N ALA A 241 -18.86 25.65 10.61
CA ALA A 241 -18.93 24.94 9.32
C ALA A 241 -19.70 25.69 8.22
N ALA A 242 -20.75 26.45 8.56
CA ALA A 242 -21.49 27.25 7.58
C ALA A 242 -20.62 28.34 6.94
N GLU A 243 -19.76 28.97 7.74
CA GLU A 243 -18.93 30.09 7.32
C GLU A 243 -17.70 29.59 6.56
N VAL A 244 -17.18 28.44 6.96
CA VAL A 244 -16.18 27.69 6.19
C VAL A 244 -16.72 27.35 4.80
N ARG A 245 -17.92 26.76 4.68
CA ARG A 245 -18.54 26.47 3.37
C ARG A 245 -18.78 27.72 2.54
N LYS A 246 -19.32 28.76 3.16
CA LYS A 246 -19.65 30.02 2.49
C LYS A 246 -18.43 30.67 1.86
N ASN A 247 -17.28 30.58 2.53
CA ASN A 247 -16.03 31.18 2.07
C ASN A 247 -15.12 30.18 1.35
N ASN A 248 -15.54 28.94 1.12
CA ASN A 248 -14.76 27.99 0.35
C ASN A 248 -14.62 28.48 -1.10
N SER A 249 -13.38 28.73 -1.53
CA SER A 249 -13.07 29.21 -2.87
C SER A 249 -11.70 28.70 -3.32
N THR A 250 -11.35 28.94 -4.58
CA THR A 250 -10.01 28.67 -5.12
C THR A 250 -9.05 29.86 -5.00
N ASP A 251 -9.46 30.93 -4.30
CA ASP A 251 -8.71 32.19 -4.18
C ASP A 251 -7.81 32.18 -2.93
N TRP A 252 -7.09 31.08 -2.71
CA TRP A 252 -6.08 30.96 -1.66
C TRP A 252 -4.85 31.82 -1.95
N SER A 253 -4.09 32.17 -0.91
CA SER A 253 -2.91 33.03 -1.05
C SER A 253 -1.87 32.45 -2.03
N PRO A 254 -1.49 33.17 -3.10
CA PRO A 254 -0.39 32.77 -3.98
C PRO A 254 1.00 33.05 -3.37
N ALA A 255 1.06 33.75 -2.23
CA ALA A 255 2.32 34.10 -1.56
C ALA A 255 2.91 32.93 -0.76
N ILE A 256 2.12 31.88 -0.52
CA ILE A 256 2.53 30.70 0.24
C ILE A 256 2.99 29.61 -0.72
N ASN A 257 4.16 29.04 -0.44
CA ASN A 257 4.61 27.83 -1.13
C ASN A 257 3.93 26.60 -0.50
N TYR A 258 2.97 25.99 -1.19
CA TYR A 258 2.30 24.78 -0.70
C TYR A 258 3.10 23.50 -0.96
N ASP A 259 4.11 23.56 -1.81
CA ASP A 259 4.90 22.41 -2.25
C ASP A 259 6.23 22.32 -1.47
N GLN A 260 6.16 22.36 -0.14
CA GLN A 260 7.32 22.30 0.76
C GLN A 260 7.12 21.35 1.94
N SER A 261 8.05 21.26 2.90
CA SER A 261 7.87 20.42 4.09
C SER A 261 6.70 20.93 4.95
N ILE A 262 6.08 20.06 5.75
CA ILE A 262 4.95 20.47 6.61
C ILE A 262 5.36 21.57 7.60
N ALA A 263 6.55 21.46 8.21
CA ALA A 263 7.09 22.53 9.06
C ALA A 263 7.30 23.85 8.29
N GLY A 264 7.81 23.78 7.06
CA GLY A 264 7.99 24.96 6.22
C GLY A 264 6.65 25.61 5.86
N LEU A 265 5.65 24.79 5.52
CA LEU A 265 4.29 25.25 5.22
C LEU A 265 3.65 25.92 6.43
N MET A 266 3.74 25.31 7.63
CA MET A 266 3.24 25.92 8.86
C MET A 266 3.93 27.26 9.14
N HIS A 267 5.25 27.32 8.99
CA HIS A 267 6.01 28.56 9.21
C HIS A 267 5.63 29.67 8.22
N ASP A 268 5.53 29.35 6.94
CA ASP A 268 5.18 30.32 5.90
C ASP A 268 3.74 30.81 6.03
N LEU A 269 2.80 29.89 6.29
CA LEU A 269 1.41 30.23 6.55
C LEU A 269 1.29 31.12 7.79
N ALA A 270 1.95 30.75 8.90
CA ALA A 270 1.94 31.55 10.11
C ALA A 270 2.55 32.94 9.88
N SER A 271 3.68 33.01 9.16
CA SER A 271 4.36 34.25 8.83
C SER A 271 3.50 35.16 7.96
N TRP A 272 2.81 34.59 6.98
CA TRP A 272 1.89 35.33 6.12
C TRP A 272 0.68 35.81 6.92
N THR A 273 0.06 34.97 7.74
CA THR A 273 -1.10 35.35 8.57
C THR A 273 -0.71 36.45 9.58
N ASN A 274 0.37 36.24 10.34
CA ASN A 274 0.89 37.20 11.32
C ASN A 274 1.15 38.56 10.68
N ARG A 275 1.82 38.58 9.52
CA ARG A 275 2.17 39.83 8.83
C ARG A 275 0.96 40.62 8.32
N ASN A 276 -0.10 39.92 7.91
CA ASN A 276 -1.17 40.52 7.12
C ASN A 276 -2.44 40.83 7.90
N PHE A 277 -2.61 40.28 9.11
CA PHE A 277 -3.86 40.43 9.86
C PHE A 277 -3.62 40.78 11.33
N PHE A 278 -4.49 41.63 11.88
CA PHE A 278 -4.60 41.77 13.34
C PHE A 278 -5.53 40.70 13.91
N SER A 279 -5.26 40.32 15.16
CA SER A 279 -6.21 39.67 16.08
C SER A 279 -6.73 40.70 17.09
N LYS A 280 -7.71 40.31 17.93
CA LYS A 280 -8.46 41.25 18.76
C LYS A 280 -7.58 42.05 19.72
N ASP A 281 -6.74 41.40 20.52
CA ASP A 281 -5.96 42.11 21.54
C ASP A 281 -4.58 42.51 21.06
N THR A 282 -4.21 42.17 19.82
CA THR A 282 -2.94 42.58 19.18
C THR A 282 -3.07 43.81 18.29
N VAL A 283 -4.27 44.41 18.18
CA VAL A 283 -4.43 45.72 17.53
C VAL A 283 -3.69 46.79 18.35
N PRO A 284 -2.75 47.55 17.76
CA PRO A 284 -2.03 48.61 18.47
C PRO A 284 -2.97 49.64 19.11
N LEU A 285 -2.67 50.01 20.37
CA LEU A 285 -3.37 51.11 21.03
C LEU A 285 -2.91 52.44 20.41
N ALA A 286 -3.86 53.31 20.08
CA ALA A 286 -3.55 54.55 19.38
C ALA A 286 -2.53 55.42 20.16
N GLY A 287 -1.43 55.76 19.48
CA GLY A 287 -0.33 56.55 20.05
C GLY A 287 0.54 55.80 21.05
N LYS A 288 0.45 54.47 21.13
CA LYS A 288 1.28 53.61 21.98
C LYS A 288 2.03 52.58 21.15
N THR A 289 3.12 52.07 21.70
CA THR A 289 3.90 50.94 21.16
C THR A 289 3.42 49.59 21.69
N THR A 290 2.29 49.57 22.40
CA THR A 290 1.71 48.39 23.04
C THR A 290 0.29 48.14 22.56
N THR A 291 -0.17 46.91 22.74
CA THR A 291 -1.49 46.42 22.35
C THR A 291 -2.45 46.35 23.56
N ALA A 292 -3.67 45.84 23.37
CA ALA A 292 -4.70 45.83 24.41
C ALA A 292 -4.35 44.87 25.57
N ASN A 293 -3.67 43.76 25.27
CA ASN A 293 -3.15 42.81 26.28
C ASN A 293 -1.84 43.27 26.94
N GLY A 294 -1.36 44.49 26.67
CA GLY A 294 -0.19 45.09 27.30
C GLY A 294 1.16 44.63 26.72
N GLN A 295 1.15 43.80 25.68
CA GLN A 295 2.36 43.35 24.99
C GLN A 295 2.88 44.41 24.00
N PRO A 296 4.16 44.34 23.58
CA PRO A 296 4.66 45.12 22.46
C PRO A 296 3.83 44.86 21.19
N ALA A 297 3.53 45.91 20.44
CA ALA A 297 2.88 45.75 19.14
C ALA A 297 3.78 45.01 18.15
N TYR A 298 3.20 44.06 17.41
CA TYR A 298 3.87 43.46 16.28
C TYR A 298 4.20 44.52 15.23
N PRO A 299 5.33 44.36 14.50
CA PRO A 299 5.77 45.33 13.51
C PRO A 299 4.81 45.42 12.32
N LEU A 300 4.10 44.33 12.00
CA LEU A 300 3.12 44.26 10.90
C LEU A 300 1.82 43.57 11.37
N PRO A 301 0.66 43.91 10.78
CA PRO A 301 0.44 45.04 9.89
C PRO A 301 0.75 46.38 10.59
N ASP A 302 1.44 47.28 9.91
CA ASP A 302 1.80 48.60 10.49
C ASP A 302 0.59 49.53 10.40
N MET A 303 -0.08 49.76 11.53
CA MET A 303 -1.24 50.64 11.61
C MET A 303 -0.98 52.05 11.06
N SER A 304 0.26 52.56 11.14
CA SER A 304 0.61 53.89 10.63
C SER A 304 0.66 53.96 9.09
N ALA A 305 0.86 52.81 8.45
CA ALA A 305 0.90 52.66 6.99
C ALA A 305 -0.48 52.36 6.37
N LEU A 306 -1.51 52.08 7.18
CA LEU A 306 -2.84 51.69 6.71
C LEU A 306 -3.78 52.88 6.52
N SER A 307 -4.66 52.79 5.52
CA SER A 307 -5.68 53.82 5.28
C SER A 307 -6.86 53.67 6.23
N VAL A 308 -7.54 54.79 6.50
CA VAL A 308 -8.76 54.82 7.31
C VAL A 308 -9.92 55.33 6.48
N SER A 309 -10.95 54.50 6.30
CA SER A 309 -12.18 54.91 5.61
C SER A 309 -12.95 55.98 6.36
N LYS A 310 -13.86 56.67 5.65
CA LYS A 310 -14.83 57.61 6.25
C LYS A 310 -15.69 56.94 7.34
N SER A 311 -15.98 55.65 7.18
CA SER A 311 -16.72 54.83 8.15
C SER A 311 -15.90 54.39 9.37
N GLY A 312 -14.60 54.72 9.41
CA GLY A 312 -13.70 54.42 10.51
C GLY A 312 -13.08 53.02 10.48
N TYR A 313 -13.18 52.30 9.35
CA TYR A 313 -12.43 51.05 9.14
C TYR A 313 -10.98 51.35 8.80
N ILE A 314 -10.08 50.56 9.37
CA ILE A 314 -8.69 50.43 8.96
C ILE A 314 -8.65 49.44 7.79
N GLU A 315 -8.08 49.85 6.67
CA GLU A 315 -8.16 49.13 5.40
C GLU A 315 -6.76 48.72 4.94
N SER A 316 -6.66 47.53 4.35
CA SER A 316 -5.44 47.02 3.73
C SER A 316 -5.77 46.22 2.47
N TYR A 317 -4.72 45.76 1.80
CA TYR A 317 -4.81 44.76 0.74
C TYR A 317 -3.90 43.59 1.08
N VAL A 318 -4.43 42.38 0.95
CA VAL A 318 -3.69 41.12 1.14
C VAL A 318 -3.80 40.34 -0.15
N ASP A 319 -2.67 40.09 -0.82
CA ASP A 319 -2.62 39.43 -2.13
C ASP A 319 -3.59 40.04 -3.17
N GLY A 320 -3.68 41.37 -3.18
CA GLY A 320 -4.58 42.12 -4.06
C GLY A 320 -6.04 42.15 -3.61
N GLN A 321 -6.42 41.41 -2.57
CA GLN A 321 -7.76 41.41 -2.02
C GLN A 321 -7.92 42.53 -0.98
N TYR A 322 -8.97 43.34 -1.11
CA TYR A 322 -9.30 44.36 -0.11
C TYR A 322 -9.77 43.70 1.19
N VAL A 323 -9.24 44.16 2.32
CA VAL A 323 -9.57 43.66 3.67
C VAL A 323 -9.73 44.84 4.63
N ARG A 324 -10.82 44.84 5.39
CA ARG A 324 -10.97 45.67 6.59
C ARG A 324 -10.34 44.95 7.78
N GLN A 325 -9.36 45.59 8.40
CA GLN A 325 -8.49 45.01 9.43
C GLN A 325 -9.01 45.23 10.85
N ALA A 326 -9.60 46.41 11.10
CA ALA A 326 -10.21 46.77 12.36
C ALA A 326 -11.15 47.96 12.15
N ARG A 327 -11.97 48.28 13.15
CA ARG A 327 -12.84 49.46 13.13
C ARG A 327 -12.62 50.32 14.36
N LYS A 328 -12.57 51.64 14.18
CA LYS A 328 -12.61 52.59 15.30
C LYS A 328 -13.89 52.41 16.12
N SER A 329 -13.73 52.33 17.43
CA SER A 329 -14.82 52.09 18.37
C SER A 329 -15.92 53.14 18.24
N PHE A 330 -17.15 52.72 18.56
CA PHE A 330 -18.32 53.59 18.49
C PHE A 330 -18.14 54.85 19.35
N TRP A 331 -17.62 54.71 20.57
CA TRP A 331 -17.40 55.81 21.50
C TRP A 331 -16.45 56.87 20.94
N TYR A 332 -15.35 56.45 20.29
CA TYR A 332 -14.44 57.38 19.63
C TYR A 332 -15.12 58.09 18.44
N ARG A 333 -15.87 57.35 17.62
CA ARG A 333 -16.59 57.92 16.47
C ARG A 333 -17.67 58.92 16.87
N MET A 334 -18.26 58.76 18.06
CA MET A 334 -19.22 59.70 18.64
C MET A 334 -18.55 60.88 19.37
N GLY A 335 -17.22 60.95 19.41
CA GLY A 335 -16.47 62.00 20.12
C GLY A 335 -16.49 61.86 21.65
N LEU A 336 -16.88 60.70 22.18
CA LEU A 336 -17.00 60.43 23.61
C LEU A 336 -15.67 59.99 24.24
N THR A 337 -14.70 59.58 23.43
CA THR A 337 -13.31 59.35 23.87
C THR A 337 -12.34 60.14 23.01
N LYS A 338 -11.22 60.60 23.60
CA LYS A 338 -10.16 61.33 22.88
C LYS A 338 -9.18 60.41 22.17
N THR A 339 -9.05 59.18 22.65
CA THR A 339 -8.15 58.16 22.10
C THR A 339 -8.97 57.10 21.36
N PRO A 340 -8.61 56.77 20.10
CA PRO A 340 -9.25 55.68 19.40
C PRO A 340 -8.95 54.34 20.10
N SER A 341 -9.99 53.55 20.31
CA SER A 341 -9.88 52.11 20.48
C SER A 341 -10.41 51.42 19.24
N TYR A 342 -9.98 50.17 19.01
CA TYR A 342 -10.32 49.42 17.82
C TYR A 342 -11.11 48.16 18.18
N THR A 343 -11.99 47.74 17.29
CA THR A 343 -12.83 46.55 17.45
C THR A 343 -12.84 45.76 16.14
N MET A 344 -12.92 44.44 16.24
CA MET A 344 -13.19 43.56 15.11
C MET A 344 -14.69 43.27 15.07
N ASP A 345 -15.42 43.93 14.17
CA ASP A 345 -16.85 43.68 13.98
C ASP A 345 -17.06 42.60 12.89
N ASN A 346 -18.29 42.12 12.73
CA ASN A 346 -18.62 41.06 11.77
C ASN A 346 -18.22 41.37 10.32
N VAL A 347 -18.03 42.65 9.99
CA VAL A 347 -17.61 43.09 8.66
C VAL A 347 -16.10 42.89 8.48
N VAL A 348 -15.31 43.20 9.50
CA VAL A 348 -13.87 42.85 9.58
C VAL A 348 -13.70 41.33 9.54
N ILE A 349 -14.46 40.61 10.38
CA ILE A 349 -14.38 39.15 10.45
C ILE A 349 -14.75 38.50 9.12
N GLY A 350 -15.82 38.96 8.46
CA GLY A 350 -16.20 38.45 7.14
C GLY A 350 -15.16 38.69 6.04
N ASP A 351 -14.37 39.77 6.14
CA ASP A 351 -13.24 39.99 5.22
C ASP A 351 -12.06 39.06 5.51
N GLN A 352 -11.74 38.84 6.78
CA GLN A 352 -10.71 37.89 7.18
C GLN A 352 -11.06 36.46 6.75
N GLN A 353 -12.29 36.01 7.04
CA GLN A 353 -12.82 34.70 6.64
C GLN A 353 -12.66 34.45 5.13
N ARG A 354 -12.97 35.44 4.29
CA ARG A 354 -12.87 35.33 2.82
C ARG A 354 -11.46 35.01 2.34
N VAL A 355 -10.42 35.48 3.03
CA VAL A 355 -9.02 35.29 2.61
C VAL A 355 -8.37 34.11 3.34
N LEU A 356 -8.63 33.96 4.63
CA LEU A 356 -7.99 32.96 5.49
C LEU A 356 -8.53 31.54 5.24
N ILE A 357 -9.85 31.37 5.05
CA ILE A 357 -10.47 30.03 4.92
C ILE A 357 -9.99 29.28 3.66
N PRO A 358 -10.04 29.86 2.44
CA PRO A 358 -9.48 29.19 1.24
C PRO A 358 -8.01 28.82 1.42
N THR A 359 -7.24 29.70 2.06
CA THR A 359 -5.82 29.52 2.32
C THR A 359 -5.56 28.37 3.29
N ALA A 360 -6.37 28.25 4.36
CA ALA A 360 -6.34 27.13 5.31
C ALA A 360 -6.72 25.80 4.65
N VAL A 361 -7.80 25.78 3.85
CA VAL A 361 -8.24 24.58 3.11
C VAL A 361 -7.15 24.11 2.14
N ARG A 362 -6.52 25.03 1.41
CA ARG A 362 -5.41 24.69 0.50
C ARG A 362 -4.18 24.17 1.25
N ALA A 363 -3.86 24.74 2.42
CA ALA A 363 -2.75 24.27 3.25
C ALA A 363 -3.01 22.86 3.80
N ALA A 364 -4.21 22.62 4.33
CA ALA A 364 -4.62 21.30 4.81
C ALA A 364 -4.65 20.25 3.68
N GLU A 365 -5.04 20.63 2.46
CA GLU A 365 -4.93 19.74 1.28
C GLU A 365 -3.49 19.34 0.97
N ALA A 366 -2.53 20.28 1.12
CA ALA A 366 -1.11 19.99 0.91
C ALA A 366 -0.60 18.93 1.90
N VAL A 367 -1.14 18.89 3.13
CA VAL A 367 -0.82 17.88 4.13
C VAL A 367 -1.23 16.49 3.64
N ILE A 368 -2.44 16.34 3.09
CA ILE A 368 -2.92 15.07 2.50
C ILE A 368 -2.04 14.65 1.33
N GLU A 369 -1.83 15.56 0.37
CA GLU A 369 -1.01 15.32 -0.82
C GLU A 369 0.37 14.78 -0.41
N ARG A 370 1.00 15.43 0.58
CA ARG A 370 2.32 15.09 1.06
C ARG A 370 2.35 13.75 1.79
N PHE A 371 1.32 13.46 2.57
CA PHE A 371 1.23 12.25 3.38
C PHE A 371 1.10 10.98 2.55
N LEU A 372 0.36 10.99 1.44
CA LEU A 372 0.07 9.74 0.73
C LEU A 372 1.32 9.13 0.07
N PRO A 373 1.60 7.83 0.23
CA PRO A 373 2.67 7.19 -0.53
C PRO A 373 2.31 7.09 -2.02
N ARG A 374 3.32 7.25 -2.88
CA ARG A 374 3.19 7.20 -4.34
C ARG A 374 3.36 5.77 -4.84
N PHE A 375 2.30 4.98 -4.78
CA PHE A 375 2.35 3.58 -5.21
C PHE A 375 2.03 3.40 -6.70
N GLU A 376 2.72 2.47 -7.35
CA GLU A 376 2.41 1.96 -8.68
C GLU A 376 1.95 0.50 -8.54
N VAL A 377 0.71 0.20 -8.94
CA VAL A 377 0.14 -1.16 -8.92
C VAL A 377 0.10 -1.73 -10.33
N LYS A 378 0.64 -2.93 -10.52
CA LYS A 378 0.65 -3.65 -11.80
C LYS A 378 -0.04 -5.00 -11.66
N ALA A 379 -0.76 -5.37 -12.71
CA ALA A 379 -1.39 -6.66 -12.87
C ALA A 379 -0.91 -7.30 -14.18
N SER A 380 -0.75 -8.61 -14.17
CA SER A 380 -0.67 -9.43 -15.38
C SER A 380 -1.38 -10.75 -15.14
N VAL A 381 -1.81 -11.40 -16.22
CA VAL A 381 -2.62 -12.62 -16.13
C VAL A 381 -2.05 -13.66 -17.08
N LYS A 382 -1.97 -14.91 -16.61
CA LYS A 382 -1.57 -16.07 -17.39
C LYS A 382 -2.68 -17.12 -17.35
N PRO A 383 -3.09 -17.69 -18.48
CA PRO A 383 -4.02 -18.82 -18.48
C PRO A 383 -3.36 -20.09 -17.91
N GLU A 384 -4.13 -20.86 -17.14
CA GLU A 384 -3.70 -22.18 -16.63
C GLU A 384 -4.51 -23.29 -17.31
N ASP A 385 -5.83 -23.26 -17.10
CA ASP A 385 -6.81 -24.22 -17.62
C ASP A 385 -8.04 -23.47 -18.18
N GLU A 386 -8.97 -24.19 -18.80
CA GLU A 386 -10.23 -23.62 -19.27
C GLU A 386 -10.97 -22.88 -18.14
N GLY A 387 -11.19 -21.58 -18.33
CA GLY A 387 -11.82 -20.69 -17.34
C GLY A 387 -10.99 -20.41 -16.08
N SER A 388 -9.70 -20.73 -16.07
CA SER A 388 -8.80 -20.60 -14.92
C SER A 388 -7.56 -19.79 -15.25
N TYR A 389 -7.28 -18.76 -14.46
CA TYR A 389 -6.19 -17.82 -14.74
C TYR A 389 -5.37 -17.55 -13.48
N THR A 390 -4.05 -17.55 -13.62
CA THR A 390 -3.13 -17.05 -12.59
C THR A 390 -2.93 -15.55 -12.79
N VAL A 391 -3.35 -14.77 -11.79
CA VAL A 391 -3.15 -13.32 -11.72
C VAL A 391 -1.87 -13.06 -10.94
N PHE A 392 -0.95 -12.30 -11.53
CA PHE A 392 0.24 -11.78 -10.86
C PHE A 392 0.03 -10.31 -10.54
N GLY A 393 0.05 -9.98 -9.25
CA GLY A 393 -0.08 -8.62 -8.74
C GLY A 393 1.23 -8.10 -8.17
N SER A 394 1.46 -6.80 -8.28
CA SER A 394 2.56 -6.13 -7.59
C SER A 394 2.23 -4.69 -7.24
N ILE A 395 2.79 -4.20 -6.13
CA ILE A 395 2.77 -2.81 -5.71
C ILE A 395 4.18 -2.33 -5.41
N THR A 396 4.56 -1.23 -6.04
CA THR A 396 5.90 -0.62 -5.90
C THR A 396 5.76 0.82 -5.43
N LEU A 397 6.42 1.16 -4.33
CA LEU A 397 6.54 2.56 -3.91
C LEU A 397 7.49 3.29 -4.85
N LYS A 398 7.09 4.47 -5.33
CA LYS A 398 7.98 5.47 -5.90
C LYS A 398 8.49 6.36 -4.77
N PRO A 399 9.78 6.30 -4.42
CA PRO A 399 10.31 7.06 -3.29
C PRO A 399 10.08 8.55 -3.44
N ASN A 400 9.78 9.20 -2.33
CA ASN A 400 9.74 10.65 -2.21
C ASN A 400 10.30 11.07 -0.85
N THR A 401 10.29 12.37 -0.53
CA THR A 401 10.85 12.89 0.71
C THR A 401 10.19 12.32 1.97
N GLU A 402 8.89 12.03 1.94
CA GLU A 402 8.17 11.48 3.10
C GLU A 402 8.29 9.96 3.21
N TRP A 403 8.41 9.28 2.07
CA TRP A 403 8.48 7.83 1.94
C TRP A 403 9.71 7.44 1.11
N PRO A 404 10.93 7.58 1.67
CA PRO A 404 12.16 7.31 0.94
C PRO A 404 12.44 5.81 0.78
N GLU A 405 11.87 4.98 1.65
CA GLU A 405 12.19 3.55 1.76
C GLU A 405 11.00 2.68 1.38
N ARG A 406 11.29 1.46 0.90
CA ARG A 406 10.29 0.43 0.59
C ARG A 406 9.41 0.16 1.82
N LEU A 407 8.10 0.13 1.60
CA LEU A 407 7.11 -0.23 2.61
C LEU A 407 6.69 -1.71 2.43
N PRO A 408 6.91 -2.60 3.41
CA PRO A 408 6.37 -3.95 3.37
C PRO A 408 4.86 -3.92 3.60
N ILE A 409 4.10 -4.53 2.68
CA ILE A 409 2.63 -4.51 2.70
C ILE A 409 2.13 -5.92 2.95
N ARG A 410 1.50 -6.19 4.09
CA ARG A 410 1.10 -7.54 4.52
C ARG A 410 -0.41 -7.76 4.58
N ASN A 411 -1.19 -6.76 4.18
CA ASN A 411 -2.65 -6.81 4.15
C ASN A 411 -3.21 -6.00 2.96
N GLY A 412 -4.54 -6.01 2.82
CA GLY A 412 -5.27 -5.11 1.91
C GLY A 412 -5.26 -5.49 0.43
N ALA A 413 -4.41 -6.42 -0.01
CA ALA A 413 -4.37 -6.82 -1.42
C ALA A 413 -5.62 -7.63 -1.84
N TYR A 414 -6.15 -7.35 -3.03
CA TYR A 414 -7.27 -8.07 -3.62
C TYR A 414 -7.16 -8.16 -5.15
N VAL A 415 -7.87 -9.13 -5.72
CA VAL A 415 -8.14 -9.24 -7.15
C VAL A 415 -9.63 -8.99 -7.37
N ARG A 416 -9.97 -8.09 -8.29
CA ARG A 416 -11.35 -7.76 -8.65
C ARG A 416 -11.65 -8.24 -10.07
N ILE A 417 -12.75 -8.97 -10.22
CA ILE A 417 -13.25 -9.51 -11.50
C ILE A 417 -14.68 -9.01 -11.65
N GLY A 418 -14.88 -8.09 -12.59
CA GLY A 418 -16.12 -7.31 -12.65
C GLY A 418 -16.38 -6.56 -11.33
N ASN A 419 -17.48 -6.90 -10.65
CA ASN A 419 -17.87 -6.33 -9.35
C ASN A 419 -17.43 -7.16 -8.14
N LYS A 420 -16.89 -8.36 -8.35
CA LYS A 420 -16.50 -9.27 -7.26
C LYS A 420 -15.06 -8.98 -6.85
N LYS A 421 -14.83 -8.67 -5.57
CA LYS A 421 -13.49 -8.55 -4.96
C LYS A 421 -13.14 -9.84 -4.23
N GLU A 422 -11.97 -10.41 -4.52
CA GLU A 422 -11.41 -11.58 -3.86
C GLU A 422 -10.12 -11.20 -3.11
N PRO A 423 -10.07 -11.31 -1.77
CA PRO A 423 -8.91 -10.91 -0.99
C PRO A 423 -7.74 -11.88 -1.18
N VAL A 424 -6.53 -11.34 -1.27
CA VAL A 424 -5.30 -12.13 -1.36
C VAL A 424 -4.79 -12.45 0.04
N LYS A 425 -4.60 -13.73 0.33
CA LYS A 425 -4.13 -14.21 1.64
C LYS A 425 -2.61 -14.31 1.67
N LEU A 426 -2.03 -13.81 2.75
CA LEU A 426 -0.61 -13.98 3.06
C LEU A 426 -0.38 -15.37 3.67
N TYR A 427 0.07 -16.34 2.88
CA TYR A 427 0.36 -17.69 3.38
C TYR A 427 1.82 -17.85 3.84
N ALA A 428 2.77 -17.75 2.90
CA ALA A 428 4.20 -18.04 3.12
C ALA A 428 5.15 -16.93 2.64
N ALA A 429 4.65 -15.91 1.95
CA ALA A 429 5.44 -14.76 1.52
C ALA A 429 5.73 -13.83 2.70
N ASP A 430 6.83 -13.09 2.63
CA ASP A 430 7.18 -12.08 3.65
C ASP A 430 6.25 -10.87 3.60
N ASP A 431 5.73 -10.55 2.41
CA ASP A 431 4.76 -9.49 2.16
C ASP A 431 3.98 -9.74 0.84
N LEU A 432 2.99 -8.90 0.58
CA LEU A 432 2.10 -8.86 -0.58
C LEU A 432 2.54 -7.78 -1.57
N ASN A 433 3.78 -7.29 -1.50
CA ASN A 433 4.29 -6.35 -2.52
C ASN A 433 4.35 -7.02 -3.90
N GLN A 434 4.44 -8.36 -3.93
CA GLN A 434 4.24 -9.19 -5.11
C GLN A 434 3.47 -10.45 -4.71
N PHE A 435 2.53 -10.90 -5.53
CA PHE A 435 1.79 -12.13 -5.28
C PHE A 435 1.31 -12.77 -6.58
N SER A 436 0.91 -14.04 -6.49
CA SER A 436 0.14 -14.73 -7.52
C SER A 436 -1.09 -15.39 -6.92
N MET A 437 -2.23 -15.34 -7.61
CA MET A 437 -3.47 -15.99 -7.20
C MET A 437 -4.21 -16.56 -8.41
N THR A 438 -4.69 -17.79 -8.29
CA THR A 438 -5.56 -18.39 -9.31
C THR A 438 -6.99 -17.96 -9.11
N VAL A 439 -7.64 -17.52 -10.18
CA VAL A 439 -9.04 -17.09 -10.20
C VAL A 439 -9.80 -17.77 -11.33
N LYS A 440 -11.12 -17.83 -11.17
CA LYS A 440 -12.05 -18.20 -12.25
C LYS A 440 -12.57 -16.96 -12.94
N ALA A 441 -12.43 -16.90 -14.26
CA ALA A 441 -12.86 -15.79 -15.09
C ALA A 441 -13.24 -16.30 -16.50
N SER A 442 -13.97 -15.49 -17.26
CA SER A 442 -14.33 -15.73 -18.64
C SER A 442 -13.58 -14.80 -19.59
N VAL A 443 -13.48 -15.18 -20.85
CA VAL A 443 -12.95 -14.30 -21.90
C VAL A 443 -13.77 -13.01 -21.96
N GLY A 444 -13.08 -11.87 -22.03
CA GLY A 444 -13.69 -10.53 -21.96
C GLY A 444 -13.88 -9.97 -20.54
N ASP A 445 -13.71 -10.79 -19.49
CA ASP A 445 -13.71 -10.27 -18.12
C ASP A 445 -12.52 -9.33 -17.90
N LYS A 446 -12.74 -8.29 -17.11
CA LYS A 446 -11.70 -7.34 -16.71
C LYS A 446 -11.22 -7.66 -15.30
N ILE A 447 -9.93 -7.94 -15.19
CA ILE A 447 -9.24 -8.19 -13.93
C ILE A 447 -8.52 -6.92 -13.48
N VAL A 448 -8.70 -6.56 -12.22
CA VAL A 448 -8.00 -5.46 -11.56
C VAL A 448 -7.34 -5.99 -10.30
N VAL A 449 -6.03 -5.79 -10.16
CA VAL A 449 -5.34 -5.93 -8.87
C VAL A 449 -5.47 -4.61 -8.12
N GLY A 450 -5.85 -4.67 -6.85
CA GLY A 450 -5.95 -3.50 -5.99
C GLY A 450 -5.44 -3.75 -4.58
N TYR A 451 -5.22 -2.66 -3.86
CA TYR A 451 -4.82 -2.64 -2.46
C TYR A 451 -5.74 -1.66 -1.73
N ASP A 452 -6.39 -2.11 -0.67
CA ASP A 452 -7.13 -1.27 0.27
C ASP A 452 -6.30 -1.11 1.55
N LEU A 453 -5.64 0.04 1.67
CA LEU A 453 -4.72 0.35 2.74
C LEU A 453 -5.43 1.18 3.82
N GLY A 454 -6.50 0.62 4.38
CA GLY A 454 -7.31 1.25 5.41
C GLY A 454 -8.19 2.37 4.88
N GLY A 455 -8.83 2.17 3.73
CA GLY A 455 -9.64 3.15 3.03
C GLY A 455 -8.91 3.84 1.88
N TYR A 456 -7.57 3.88 1.89
CA TYR A 456 -6.77 4.36 0.76
C TYR A 456 -6.60 3.25 -0.27
N VAL A 457 -7.42 3.32 -1.32
CA VAL A 457 -7.46 2.28 -2.36
C VAL A 457 -6.59 2.68 -3.53
N ILE A 458 -5.72 1.78 -3.98
CA ILE A 458 -4.94 1.91 -5.22
C ILE A 458 -5.22 0.70 -6.12
N GLU A 459 -5.62 0.95 -7.36
CA GLU A 459 -5.90 -0.09 -8.35
C GLU A 459 -4.97 0.00 -9.57
N SER A 460 -4.65 -1.17 -10.14
CA SER A 460 -3.99 -1.29 -11.45
C SER A 460 -4.92 -0.90 -12.60
N GLN A 461 -4.34 -0.71 -13.78
CA GLN A 461 -5.15 -0.70 -15.01
C GLN A 461 -5.81 -2.07 -15.23
N PRO A 462 -7.08 -2.10 -15.68
CA PRO A 462 -7.75 -3.37 -15.96
C PRO A 462 -7.02 -4.18 -17.04
N VAL A 463 -6.84 -5.48 -16.77
CA VAL A 463 -6.35 -6.46 -17.73
C VAL A 463 -7.53 -7.27 -18.22
N GLU A 464 -7.83 -7.17 -19.52
CA GLU A 464 -8.90 -7.96 -20.14
C GLU A 464 -8.41 -9.38 -20.41
N ILE A 465 -9.19 -10.37 -19.98
CA ILE A 465 -8.92 -11.78 -20.26
C ILE A 465 -9.08 -12.03 -21.75
N GLN A 466 -7.98 -12.46 -22.36
CA GLN A 466 -7.98 -12.89 -23.75
C GLN A 466 -8.17 -14.40 -23.83
N ASP A 467 -8.71 -14.82 -24.97
CA ASP A 467 -8.92 -16.23 -25.27
C ASP A 467 -7.60 -16.98 -25.23
N ILE A 468 -7.62 -18.19 -24.66
CA ILE A 468 -6.46 -19.07 -24.73
C ILE A 468 -6.41 -19.51 -26.18
N PRO A 469 -5.33 -19.25 -26.93
CA PRO A 469 -5.18 -19.85 -28.25
C PRO A 469 -5.36 -21.36 -28.06
N ALA A 470 -6.38 -21.95 -28.70
CA ALA A 470 -6.69 -23.35 -28.53
C ALA A 470 -5.39 -24.15 -28.61
N ARG A 471 -5.02 -24.85 -27.53
CA ARG A 471 -3.82 -25.70 -27.52
C ARG A 471 -3.96 -26.64 -28.71
N GLN A 472 -3.13 -26.45 -29.74
CA GLN A 472 -3.06 -27.40 -30.84
C GLN A 472 -2.32 -28.63 -30.33
N THR A 473 -3.08 -29.63 -29.90
CA THR A 473 -2.53 -30.97 -29.67
C THR A 473 -2.12 -31.54 -31.02
N ILE A 474 -0.83 -31.57 -31.29
CA ILE A 474 -0.29 -32.25 -32.48
C ILE A 474 -0.09 -33.71 -32.12
N SER A 475 -0.92 -34.59 -32.70
CA SER A 475 -0.71 -36.04 -32.64
C SER A 475 -0.07 -36.50 -33.95
N ALA A 476 1.00 -37.30 -33.86
CA ALA A 476 1.62 -37.97 -34.99
C ALA A 476 1.52 -39.49 -34.77
N THR A 477 0.91 -40.20 -35.73
CA THR A 477 0.80 -41.66 -35.70
C THR A 477 1.83 -42.24 -36.67
N TYR A 478 2.64 -43.19 -36.20
CA TYR A 478 3.63 -43.88 -37.02
C TYR A 478 3.16 -45.31 -37.27
N ASP A 479 3.11 -45.68 -38.55
CA ASP A 479 3.00 -47.08 -38.94
C ASP A 479 4.41 -47.63 -39.17
N LEU A 480 4.81 -48.62 -38.36
CA LEU A 480 6.11 -49.28 -38.45
C LEU A 480 6.03 -50.63 -39.18
N THR A 481 4.90 -50.96 -39.80
CA THR A 481 4.78 -52.20 -40.56
C THR A 481 5.68 -52.18 -41.81
N GLY A 482 6.54 -53.20 -41.94
CA GLY A 482 7.44 -53.35 -43.10
C GLY A 482 8.90 -52.94 -42.88
N MET A 483 9.31 -52.52 -41.68
CA MET A 483 10.72 -52.30 -41.39
C MET A 483 11.50 -53.63 -41.32
N GLU A 484 12.46 -53.82 -42.22
CA GLU A 484 13.40 -54.94 -42.17
C GLU A 484 14.50 -54.65 -41.13
N PHE A 485 14.58 -55.48 -40.09
CA PHE A 485 15.68 -55.43 -39.12
C PHE A 485 16.94 -56.08 -39.72
N PRO A 486 18.12 -55.45 -39.63
CA PRO A 486 19.36 -56.10 -40.05
C PRO A 486 19.64 -57.32 -39.17
N PRO A 487 20.26 -58.39 -39.74
CA PRO A 487 20.53 -59.62 -39.00
C PRO A 487 21.52 -59.37 -37.84
N PRO A 488 21.38 -60.10 -36.70
CA PRO A 488 22.25 -59.93 -35.54
C PRO A 488 23.71 -60.25 -35.89
N GLY A 489 24.65 -59.37 -35.52
CA GLY A 489 26.09 -59.68 -35.53
C GLY A 489 26.99 -58.81 -36.41
N LYS A 490 26.50 -57.74 -37.05
CA LYS A 490 27.36 -56.70 -37.63
C LYS A 490 27.55 -55.55 -36.65
N VAL A 491 28.81 -55.21 -36.37
CA VAL A 491 29.23 -54.07 -35.53
C VAL A 491 28.68 -52.78 -36.13
N PHE A 492 27.92 -52.02 -35.35
CA PHE A 492 27.34 -50.73 -35.74
C PHE A 492 28.41 -49.63 -35.67
N GLY A 493 28.31 -48.65 -36.57
CA GLY A 493 29.27 -47.56 -36.74
C GLY A 493 29.47 -46.70 -35.50
N THR A 494 30.67 -46.14 -35.36
CA THR A 494 31.00 -45.09 -34.40
C THR A 494 30.33 -43.77 -34.79
N ASP A 495 30.34 -42.78 -33.88
CA ASP A 495 29.69 -41.45 -34.05
C ASP A 495 30.01 -40.71 -35.37
N ASP A 496 31.08 -41.12 -36.07
CA ASP A 496 31.52 -40.53 -37.34
C ASP A 496 30.83 -41.13 -38.60
N ASN A 497 30.00 -42.17 -38.47
CA ASN A 497 29.29 -42.80 -39.60
C ASN A 497 27.92 -43.40 -39.19
N PRO A 498 26.87 -42.59 -39.00
CA PRO A 498 25.53 -43.09 -38.72
C PRO A 498 24.97 -43.86 -39.93
N ILE A 499 24.38 -45.03 -39.67
CA ILE A 499 23.62 -45.77 -40.69
C ILE A 499 22.27 -45.07 -40.88
N SER A 500 22.07 -44.46 -42.05
CA SER A 500 20.77 -43.95 -42.46
C SER A 500 19.87 -45.12 -42.89
N VAL A 501 18.80 -45.36 -42.14
CA VAL A 501 17.74 -46.28 -42.56
C VAL A 501 16.70 -45.48 -43.34
N SER A 502 16.43 -45.89 -44.59
CA SER A 502 15.33 -45.36 -45.39
C SER A 502 14.02 -45.88 -44.82
N ILE A 503 13.15 -44.99 -44.36
CA ILE A 503 11.78 -45.35 -43.98
C ILE A 503 10.89 -45.07 -45.20
N ASP A 504 10.46 -46.11 -45.91
CA ASP A 504 9.42 -45.98 -46.92
C ASP A 504 8.05 -45.99 -46.22
N GLY A 505 7.59 -44.81 -45.82
CA GLY A 505 6.29 -44.61 -45.17
C GLY A 505 5.77 -43.20 -45.38
N THR A 506 4.45 -43.05 -45.48
CA THR A 506 3.82 -41.73 -45.62
C THR A 506 3.74 -41.06 -44.25
N VAL A 507 4.68 -40.15 -43.95
CA VAL A 507 4.65 -39.37 -42.70
C VAL A 507 3.60 -38.27 -42.85
N LYS A 508 2.52 -38.34 -42.05
CA LYS A 508 1.61 -37.21 -41.88
C LYS A 508 2.08 -36.37 -40.69
N THR A 509 2.84 -35.31 -40.96
CA THR A 509 3.14 -34.28 -39.96
C THR A 509 2.07 -33.19 -39.99
N ALA A 510 1.95 -32.43 -38.90
CA ALA A 510 1.21 -31.18 -38.93
C ALA A 510 1.82 -30.23 -39.98
N PRO A 511 1.01 -29.34 -40.60
CA PRO A 511 1.54 -28.30 -41.50
C PRO A 511 2.72 -27.58 -40.84
N GLY A 512 3.86 -27.47 -41.54
CA GLY A 512 5.05 -26.79 -41.03
C GLY A 512 6.05 -27.68 -40.29
N ILE A 513 5.67 -28.76 -39.61
CA ILE A 513 6.65 -29.67 -38.99
C ILE A 513 7.15 -30.67 -40.04
N GLN A 514 8.47 -30.80 -40.21
CA GLN A 514 9.04 -31.79 -41.13
C GLN A 514 9.76 -32.89 -40.35
N PHE A 515 9.46 -34.14 -40.66
CA PHE A 515 10.28 -35.25 -40.20
C PHE A 515 11.56 -35.26 -41.02
N GLU A 516 12.71 -35.22 -40.34
CA GLU A 516 14.01 -35.16 -40.99
C GLU A 516 14.60 -36.56 -41.13
N ARG A 517 14.67 -37.32 -40.04
CA ARG A 517 15.23 -38.69 -40.02
C ARG A 517 14.96 -39.42 -38.71
N ALA A 518 15.11 -40.75 -38.75
CA ALA A 518 15.26 -41.58 -37.56
C ALA A 518 16.70 -42.09 -37.47
N GLU A 519 17.29 -42.02 -36.29
CA GLU A 519 18.65 -42.50 -36.00
C GLU A 519 18.56 -43.65 -34.99
N TRP A 520 19.26 -44.75 -35.27
CA TRP A 520 19.37 -45.86 -34.33
C TRP A 520 20.61 -45.68 -33.46
N PHE A 521 20.43 -45.79 -32.14
CA PHE A 521 21.53 -45.82 -31.19
C PHE A 521 21.50 -47.15 -30.42
N SER A 522 22.63 -47.84 -30.40
CA SER A 522 22.87 -48.93 -29.44
C SER A 522 23.98 -48.47 -28.52
N PHE A 523 23.63 -48.17 -27.26
CA PHE A 523 24.60 -47.70 -26.28
C PHE A 523 25.32 -48.84 -25.55
N VAL A 524 24.80 -50.07 -25.59
CA VAL A 524 25.39 -51.21 -24.87
C VAL A 524 24.97 -52.53 -25.55
N PRO A 525 25.90 -53.48 -25.79
CA PRO A 525 25.55 -54.83 -26.21
C PRO A 525 24.54 -55.47 -25.23
N GLY A 526 23.38 -55.88 -25.73
CA GLY A 526 22.31 -56.51 -24.94
C GLY A 526 21.19 -55.59 -24.47
N TRP A 527 21.21 -54.30 -24.83
CA TRP A 527 20.08 -53.38 -24.58
C TRP A 527 19.13 -53.31 -25.78
N PRO A 528 17.84 -53.02 -25.54
CA PRO A 528 16.89 -52.71 -26.60
C PRO A 528 17.39 -51.55 -27.45
N PRO A 529 17.22 -51.60 -28.78
CA PRO A 529 17.64 -50.53 -29.65
C PRO A 529 16.84 -49.24 -29.35
N VAL A 530 17.54 -48.11 -29.31
CA VAL A 530 16.93 -46.79 -29.11
C VAL A 530 16.76 -46.13 -30.47
N VAL A 531 15.54 -45.69 -30.79
CA VAL A 531 15.28 -44.89 -32.00
C VAL A 531 15.15 -43.44 -31.59
N ARG A 532 16.00 -42.58 -32.16
CA ARG A 532 15.84 -41.13 -32.10
C ARG A 532 15.07 -40.67 -33.33
N PHE A 533 13.96 -39.98 -33.15
CA PHE A 533 13.29 -39.27 -34.24
C PHE A 533 13.69 -37.80 -34.21
N VAL A 534 14.10 -37.28 -35.37
CA VAL A 534 14.49 -35.88 -35.58
C VAL A 534 13.42 -35.18 -36.40
N PHE A 535 12.88 -34.09 -35.85
CA PHE A 535 11.94 -33.22 -36.54
C PHE A 535 12.52 -31.82 -36.66
N SER A 536 12.16 -31.11 -37.73
CA SER A 536 12.41 -29.69 -37.86
C SER A 536 11.11 -28.88 -37.79
N ILE A 537 11.21 -27.72 -37.14
CA ILE A 537 10.14 -26.73 -37.02
C ILE A 537 10.68 -25.43 -37.63
N PRO A 538 10.00 -24.84 -38.63
CA PRO A 538 10.38 -23.57 -39.22
C PRO A 538 10.21 -22.44 -38.19
N ALA A 539 11.20 -21.56 -38.14
CA ALA A 539 11.18 -20.36 -37.30
C ALA A 539 11.28 -19.11 -38.17
N VAL A 540 10.51 -18.09 -37.83
CA VAL A 540 10.54 -16.78 -38.50
C VAL A 540 11.38 -15.83 -37.64
N ARG A 541 12.38 -15.21 -38.25
CA ARG A 541 13.20 -14.19 -37.60
C ARG A 541 12.40 -12.88 -37.50
N GLN A 542 12.21 -12.41 -36.29
CA GLN A 542 11.52 -11.15 -35.99
C GLN A 542 12.41 -9.94 -36.32
N PRO A 543 11.85 -8.74 -36.51
CA PRO A 543 12.62 -7.52 -36.77
C PRO A 543 13.64 -7.17 -35.68
N ASP A 544 13.40 -7.59 -34.44
CA ASP A 544 14.31 -7.40 -33.30
C ASP A 544 15.43 -8.47 -33.23
N GLY A 545 15.49 -9.37 -34.21
CA GLY A 545 16.46 -10.46 -34.28
C GLY A 545 16.09 -11.69 -33.45
N SER A 546 15.00 -11.66 -32.68
CA SER A 546 14.50 -12.85 -31.97
C SER A 546 13.93 -13.87 -32.97
N LEU A 547 14.03 -15.16 -32.63
CA LEU A 547 13.42 -16.23 -33.40
C LEU A 547 12.06 -16.54 -32.79
N LYS A 548 11.00 -16.51 -33.61
CA LYS A 548 9.65 -16.89 -33.21
C LYS A 548 9.21 -18.07 -34.08
N THR A 549 8.88 -19.19 -33.46
CA THR A 549 8.18 -20.28 -34.16
C THR A 549 6.70 -19.91 -34.21
N GLU A 550 5.95 -20.38 -35.23
CA GLU A 550 4.48 -20.25 -35.21
C GLU A 550 3.86 -21.04 -34.04
N TYR A 551 4.65 -21.92 -33.41
CA TYR A 551 4.28 -22.77 -32.30
C TYR A 551 5.15 -22.43 -31.08
N ASN A 552 4.83 -21.36 -30.36
CA ASN A 552 5.60 -20.93 -29.19
C ASN A 552 5.34 -21.76 -27.92
N ASP A 553 4.23 -22.52 -27.88
CA ASP A 553 3.80 -23.33 -26.73
C ASP A 553 3.48 -24.77 -27.17
N LEU A 554 4.45 -25.47 -27.75
CA LEU A 554 4.32 -26.89 -28.07
C LEU A 554 4.69 -27.74 -26.85
N ASP A 555 3.69 -28.12 -26.06
CA ASP A 555 3.81 -29.31 -25.21
C ASP A 555 3.65 -30.54 -26.11
N VAL A 556 4.71 -31.34 -26.28
CA VAL A 556 4.61 -32.63 -26.99
C VAL A 556 3.88 -33.63 -26.08
N VAL A 557 2.56 -33.58 -26.12
CA VAL A 557 1.69 -34.46 -25.33
C VAL A 557 1.52 -35.78 -26.09
N SER A 558 2.42 -36.72 -25.80
CA SER A 558 2.41 -38.15 -26.18
C SER A 558 2.80 -38.52 -27.62
N LEU A 559 3.66 -39.53 -27.72
CA LEU A 559 3.89 -40.31 -28.94
C LEU A 559 3.36 -41.72 -28.66
N GLY A 560 2.26 -42.10 -29.31
CA GLY A 560 1.73 -43.46 -29.24
C GLY A 560 2.44 -44.34 -30.28
N VAL A 561 3.13 -45.39 -29.84
CA VAL A 561 3.67 -46.43 -30.74
C VAL A 561 2.75 -47.64 -30.64
N THR A 562 2.04 -47.97 -31.72
CA THR A 562 1.24 -49.19 -31.80
C THR A 562 2.10 -50.28 -32.43
N LEU A 563 2.48 -51.29 -31.64
CA LEU A 563 3.13 -52.49 -32.16
C LEU A 563 2.07 -53.56 -32.39
N SER A 564 1.83 -53.95 -33.64
CA SER A 564 1.04 -55.14 -33.92
C SER A 564 1.86 -56.39 -33.56
N PRO A 565 1.33 -57.34 -32.77
CA PRO A 565 2.08 -58.54 -32.40
C PRO A 565 2.36 -59.41 -33.64
N PRO A 566 3.55 -60.04 -33.76
CA PRO A 566 3.73 -61.11 -34.72
C PRO A 566 2.80 -62.29 -34.37
N LYS A 567 2.30 -62.98 -35.41
CA LYS A 567 1.44 -64.16 -35.27
C LYS A 567 2.04 -65.14 -34.24
N THR A 568 1.20 -65.55 -33.29
CA THR A 568 1.44 -66.49 -32.18
C THR A 568 2.54 -67.52 -32.45
N THR A 569 3.61 -67.41 -31.70
CA THR A 569 4.57 -68.49 -31.43
C THR A 569 4.43 -68.84 -29.95
N GLU A 570 4.20 -70.11 -29.62
CA GLU A 570 4.15 -70.59 -28.23
C GLU A 570 5.46 -70.25 -27.51
N ILE A 571 5.35 -69.60 -26.34
CA ILE A 571 6.49 -69.24 -25.49
C ILE A 571 6.55 -70.25 -24.34
N THR A 572 7.62 -71.04 -24.29
CA THR A 572 7.98 -71.87 -23.12
C THR A 572 9.02 -71.11 -22.30
N MET A 573 8.70 -70.71 -21.06
CA MET A 573 9.57 -69.88 -20.23
C MET A 573 10.69 -70.67 -19.51
N LYS A 574 11.87 -70.05 -19.32
CA LYS A 574 13.03 -70.58 -18.57
C LYS A 574 12.94 -70.36 -17.06
N GLU A 575 13.53 -71.29 -16.32
CA GLU A 575 13.82 -71.17 -14.89
C GLU A 575 14.93 -70.15 -14.62
N GLY A 576 14.71 -69.22 -13.68
CA GLY A 576 15.63 -68.12 -13.34
C GLY A 576 15.26 -66.73 -13.88
N SER A 577 14.12 -66.60 -14.57
CA SER A 577 13.60 -65.31 -15.02
C SER A 577 12.67 -64.72 -13.95
N TYR A 578 12.92 -63.49 -13.51
CA TYR A 578 11.87 -62.72 -12.84
C TYR A 578 10.95 -62.18 -13.92
N LEU A 579 9.70 -62.65 -13.93
CA LEU A 579 8.65 -61.94 -14.61
C LEU A 579 8.31 -60.72 -13.74
N ILE A 580 8.77 -59.53 -14.12
CA ILE A 580 8.10 -58.31 -13.67
C ILE A 580 6.83 -58.23 -14.51
N THR A 581 5.77 -58.87 -14.01
CA THR A 581 4.44 -58.69 -14.56
C THR A 581 3.96 -57.33 -14.10
N TYR A 582 3.89 -56.36 -15.01
CA TYR A 582 3.04 -55.21 -14.80
C TYR A 582 1.59 -55.69 -15.00
N GLU A 583 0.97 -56.15 -13.92
CA GLU A 583 -0.46 -56.43 -13.95
C GLU A 583 -1.20 -55.08 -13.89
N PHE A 584 -1.48 -54.52 -15.07
CA PHE A 584 -2.48 -53.46 -15.19
C PHE A 584 -3.85 -54.13 -15.23
N LEU A 585 -4.60 -53.99 -14.14
CA LEU A 585 -5.99 -54.42 -14.05
C LEU A 585 -6.84 -53.63 -15.05
N GLY A 586 -7.08 -54.24 -16.21
CA GLY A 586 -8.22 -54.05 -17.10
C GLY A 586 -8.22 -52.79 -18.00
N CYS A 587 -8.22 -53.03 -19.32
CA CYS A 587 -9.18 -52.49 -20.30
C CYS A 587 -9.01 -53.24 -21.64
N GLY A 588 -10.11 -53.39 -22.40
CA GLY A 588 -10.26 -54.33 -23.51
C GLY A 588 -9.52 -53.97 -24.82
N GLU A 589 -9.66 -54.86 -25.80
CA GLU A 589 -9.09 -54.74 -27.15
C GLU A 589 -9.45 -53.38 -27.80
N GLY A 590 -8.44 -52.57 -28.12
CA GLY A 590 -8.59 -51.42 -29.02
C GLY A 590 -8.13 -50.04 -28.54
N GLU A 591 -7.50 -49.88 -27.37
CA GLU A 591 -7.09 -48.54 -26.89
C GLU A 591 -5.56 -48.34 -26.81
N ALA A 592 -5.12 -47.15 -27.24
CA ALA A 592 -3.73 -46.71 -27.23
C ALA A 592 -3.28 -46.29 -25.82
N PHE A 593 -2.02 -46.59 -25.47
CA PHE A 593 -1.41 -46.19 -24.19
C PHE A 593 -0.49 -44.98 -24.37
N SER A 594 -0.49 -44.06 -23.40
CA SER A 594 0.41 -42.89 -23.35
C SER A 594 1.53 -43.09 -22.33
N ILE A 595 2.77 -42.78 -22.71
CA ILE A 595 3.91 -42.70 -21.79
C ILE A 595 4.29 -41.22 -21.65
N PRO A 596 4.41 -40.66 -20.43
CA PRO A 596 4.88 -39.29 -20.25
C PRO A 596 6.38 -39.20 -20.57
N LEU A 597 6.75 -38.26 -21.44
CA LEU A 597 8.14 -37.94 -21.82
C LEU A 597 8.67 -36.81 -20.93
N PHE A 598 9.89 -36.96 -20.43
CA PHE A 598 10.62 -35.89 -19.74
C PHE A 598 11.44 -35.10 -20.78
N THR A 599 11.17 -33.80 -20.90
CA THR A 599 12.00 -32.87 -21.68
C THR A 599 12.96 -32.14 -20.77
N THR A 600 14.27 -32.32 -20.92
CA THR A 600 15.28 -31.46 -20.29
C THR A 600 15.89 -30.53 -21.34
N SER A 601 15.46 -29.26 -21.35
CA SER A 601 16.12 -28.22 -22.14
C SER A 601 17.14 -27.47 -21.28
N LYS A 602 18.42 -27.89 -21.29
CA LYS A 602 19.53 -27.02 -20.88
C LYS A 602 20.57 -26.97 -21.99
N ARG A 603 20.80 -25.77 -22.53
CA ARG A 603 21.93 -25.46 -23.44
C ARG A 603 23.23 -25.54 -22.65
N TYR A 604 24.16 -26.39 -23.09
CA TYR A 604 25.57 -26.29 -22.72
C TYR A 604 26.36 -25.91 -23.97
N SER A 605 27.08 -24.78 -23.92
CA SER A 605 28.08 -24.42 -24.92
C SER A 605 29.39 -25.15 -24.60
N TRP A 606 29.90 -25.94 -25.53
CA TRP A 606 31.20 -26.58 -25.43
C TRP A 606 32.26 -25.74 -26.16
N SER A 607 33.32 -25.35 -25.45
CA SER A 607 34.56 -24.86 -26.02
C SER A 607 35.70 -25.78 -25.57
N ASN A 608 36.36 -26.39 -26.56
CA ASN A 608 37.60 -27.16 -26.55
C ASN A 608 38.29 -27.50 -25.21
N GLY A 609 38.46 -28.80 -25.00
CA GLY A 609 39.68 -29.39 -24.43
C GLY A 609 39.80 -29.41 -22.91
N GLY A 610 39.24 -30.45 -22.27
CA GLY A 610 39.55 -30.77 -20.88
C GLY A 610 38.75 -31.97 -20.37
N TRP A 611 39.44 -33.08 -20.07
CA TRP A 611 38.85 -34.21 -19.35
C TRP A 611 38.58 -33.79 -17.90
N ILE A 612 37.33 -33.88 -17.45
CA ILE A 612 36.98 -33.92 -16.03
C ILE A 612 36.21 -35.21 -15.78
N SER A 613 36.91 -36.17 -15.18
CA SER A 613 36.33 -37.27 -14.42
C SER A 613 35.71 -36.72 -13.13
N ASN A 614 34.39 -36.86 -12.95
CA ASN A 614 33.74 -37.16 -11.65
C ASN A 614 32.21 -36.97 -11.70
N VAL A 615 31.47 -38.09 -11.71
CA VAL A 615 30.17 -38.23 -11.03
C VAL A 615 30.15 -39.62 -10.37
N PRO A 616 29.78 -39.78 -9.07
CA PRO A 616 29.99 -41.03 -8.35
C PRO A 616 28.88 -42.08 -8.58
N HIS A 617 29.31 -43.31 -8.80
CA HIS A 617 28.70 -44.60 -8.43
C HIS A 617 27.19 -44.69 -8.18
N PHE A 618 26.45 -45.21 -9.17
CA PHE A 618 25.10 -45.77 -8.98
C PHE A 618 25.06 -47.26 -9.37
N THR A 619 25.98 -48.07 -8.82
CA THR A 619 26.06 -49.50 -9.14
C THR A 619 26.41 -50.40 -7.95
N ARG A 620 26.09 -49.97 -6.73
CA ARG A 620 26.31 -50.80 -5.54
C ARG A 620 25.29 -50.55 -4.44
N ALA A 621 24.01 -50.73 -4.76
CA ALA A 621 22.93 -50.76 -3.76
C ALA A 621 21.76 -51.65 -4.21
N ILE A 622 22.05 -52.82 -4.79
CA ILE A 622 21.10 -53.93 -4.91
C ILE A 622 21.91 -55.21 -4.75
N ARG A 623 22.31 -55.54 -3.52
CA ARG A 623 22.68 -56.92 -3.20
C ARG A 623 22.44 -57.33 -1.76
N ASP A 624 22.41 -56.42 -0.79
CA ASP A 624 22.30 -56.81 0.62
C ASP A 624 21.44 -55.87 1.47
N THR A 625 20.10 -55.84 1.28
CA THR A 625 19.19 -55.26 2.28
C THR A 625 17.80 -55.94 2.25
N PRO A 626 17.22 -56.34 3.39
CA PRO A 626 15.92 -57.02 3.45
C PRO A 626 14.74 -56.10 3.17
N ILE A 627 13.62 -56.71 2.79
CA ILE A 627 12.33 -56.10 2.46
C ILE A 627 11.76 -55.36 3.68
N GLU A 628 11.78 -54.01 3.66
CA GLU A 628 10.85 -53.16 4.42
C GLU A 628 10.39 -51.96 3.59
N GLU A 629 9.14 -51.55 3.84
CA GLU A 629 8.33 -50.60 3.09
C GLU A 629 8.90 -49.16 3.22
N PHE A 630 9.41 -48.59 2.12
CA PHE A 630 9.88 -47.20 2.11
C PHE A 630 8.71 -46.24 1.83
N ARG A 631 8.45 -45.31 2.76
CA ARG A 631 7.60 -44.12 2.53
C ARG A 631 8.38 -42.86 2.87
N GLY A 632 8.64 -42.03 1.88
CA GLY A 632 9.24 -40.69 2.02
C GLY A 632 9.30 -39.96 0.67
N PRO A 633 9.26 -38.62 0.65
CA PRO A 633 9.23 -37.86 -0.60
C PRO A 633 10.61 -37.88 -1.29
N LEU A 634 10.62 -38.18 -2.58
CA LEU A 634 11.80 -38.10 -3.44
C LEU A 634 11.76 -36.75 -4.17
N GLU A 635 12.72 -35.88 -3.90
CA GLU A 635 12.85 -34.59 -4.56
C GLU A 635 13.87 -34.68 -5.69
N VAL A 636 13.40 -34.65 -6.94
CA VAL A 636 14.24 -34.48 -8.13
C VAL A 636 13.52 -33.54 -9.07
N GLY A 637 14.00 -32.30 -9.20
CA GLY A 637 13.62 -31.41 -10.30
C GLY A 637 12.21 -30.81 -10.26
N GLY A 638 11.66 -30.52 -9.08
CA GLY A 638 10.62 -29.50 -8.94
C GLY A 638 9.19 -29.83 -9.41
N ALA A 639 8.77 -31.10 -9.44
CA ALA A 639 7.35 -31.46 -9.61
C ALA A 639 6.94 -32.63 -8.69
N PHE A 640 5.80 -32.50 -8.02
CA PHE A 640 5.23 -33.54 -7.16
C PHE A 640 4.35 -34.50 -7.98
N ALA A 641 4.59 -35.81 -7.89
CA ALA A 641 3.65 -36.83 -8.33
C ALA A 641 3.20 -37.67 -7.13
N THR A 642 1.89 -37.73 -6.90
CA THR A 642 1.29 -38.50 -5.80
C THR A 642 1.01 -39.96 -6.22
N ASN A 643 1.62 -40.89 -5.47
CA ASN A 643 1.29 -42.31 -5.25
C ASN A 643 1.56 -43.36 -6.36
N PHE A 644 2.50 -44.28 -6.08
CA PHE A 644 2.54 -45.64 -6.67
C PHE A 644 2.84 -46.69 -5.58
N ARG A 645 2.38 -47.92 -5.78
CA ARG A 645 2.52 -49.06 -4.84
C ARG A 645 3.04 -50.29 -5.60
N VAL A 646 4.05 -50.97 -5.07
CA VAL A 646 4.66 -52.18 -5.67
C VAL A 646 4.59 -53.34 -4.67
N ARG A 647 4.22 -54.55 -5.12
CA ARG A 647 4.20 -55.79 -4.33
C ARG A 647 4.99 -56.87 -5.07
N ILE A 648 5.83 -57.62 -4.36
CA ILE A 648 6.64 -58.73 -4.90
C ILE A 648 6.39 -59.99 -4.05
N THR A 649 6.21 -61.14 -4.70
CA THR A 649 6.13 -62.48 -4.05
C THR A 649 6.97 -63.49 -4.82
N SER A 650 7.69 -64.38 -4.13
CA SER A 650 8.46 -65.47 -4.73
C SER A 650 7.93 -66.86 -4.32
N LYS A 651 8.11 -67.84 -5.21
CA LYS A 651 7.93 -69.28 -4.91
C LYS A 651 9.08 -70.06 -5.53
N ASN A 652 9.69 -70.96 -4.75
CA ASN A 652 10.85 -71.78 -5.13
C ASN A 652 10.42 -73.05 -5.86
N LEU A 653 11.22 -73.53 -6.83
CA LEU A 653 11.31 -74.93 -7.29
C LEU A 653 12.68 -75.21 -7.97
N GLU A 654 13.06 -76.49 -8.03
CA GLU A 654 14.40 -77.06 -8.29
C GLU A 654 14.69 -77.43 -9.77
N THR A 655 15.98 -77.51 -10.08
CA THR A 655 16.65 -77.43 -11.40
C THR A 655 16.66 -78.67 -12.32
N LYS A 656 16.79 -78.43 -13.64
CA LYS A 656 17.65 -79.19 -14.60
C LYS A 656 17.92 -78.42 -15.92
N GLU A 657 19.15 -78.51 -16.44
CA GLU A 657 19.69 -77.79 -17.61
C GLU A 657 19.15 -78.25 -18.98
N GLU A 658 18.92 -77.31 -19.91
CA GLU A 658 19.34 -77.40 -21.34
C GLU A 658 19.17 -76.05 -22.11
N ASN A 659 19.93 -75.90 -23.21
CA ASN A 659 20.20 -74.67 -23.98
C ASN A 659 19.04 -74.18 -24.88
N SER A 660 18.83 -72.86 -24.94
CA SER A 660 18.54 -72.03 -26.14
C SER A 660 18.07 -70.60 -25.79
N SER A 661 18.19 -69.66 -26.73
CA SER A 661 18.10 -68.20 -26.58
C SER A 661 16.80 -67.59 -27.12
N VAL A 662 16.16 -66.71 -26.35
CA VAL A 662 15.18 -65.71 -26.84
C VAL A 662 15.41 -64.40 -26.07
N GLN A 663 15.50 -63.27 -26.76
CA GLN A 663 15.57 -61.92 -26.17
C GLN A 663 14.31 -61.15 -26.58
N ASP A 664 13.67 -60.51 -25.60
CA ASP A 664 12.54 -59.61 -25.78
C ASP A 664 12.99 -58.28 -26.44
N VAL A 665 12.21 -57.80 -27.40
CA VAL A 665 12.45 -56.50 -28.06
C VAL A 665 11.68 -55.43 -27.30
N GLY A 666 12.37 -54.68 -26.44
CA GLY A 666 11.91 -53.36 -26.02
C GLY A 666 12.24 -52.32 -27.09
N ILE A 667 11.38 -51.33 -27.29
CA ILE A 667 11.71 -50.13 -28.08
C ILE A 667 11.71 -48.96 -27.12
N VAL A 668 12.83 -48.24 -27.07
CA VAL A 668 12.93 -46.95 -26.36
C VAL A 668 12.92 -45.85 -27.41
N VAL A 669 11.95 -44.94 -27.31
CA VAL A 669 11.82 -43.80 -28.23
C VAL A 669 12.37 -42.54 -27.57
N VAL A 670 13.30 -41.87 -28.25
CA VAL A 670 13.84 -40.56 -27.86
C VAL A 670 13.44 -39.55 -28.92
N ILE A 671 12.75 -38.48 -28.54
CA ILE A 671 12.40 -37.41 -29.48
C ILE A 671 13.41 -36.28 -29.35
N SER A 672 14.00 -35.84 -30.45
CA SER A 672 14.89 -34.68 -30.49
C SER A 672 14.38 -33.67 -31.51
N LEU A 673 13.99 -32.48 -31.05
CA LEU A 673 13.57 -31.38 -31.90
C LEU A 673 14.79 -30.57 -32.33
N VAL A 674 15.00 -30.42 -33.65
CA VAL A 674 16.12 -29.66 -34.22
C VAL A 674 15.57 -28.46 -34.95
N GLN A 675 15.97 -27.26 -34.51
CA GLN A 675 15.50 -26.01 -35.11
C GLN A 675 16.25 -25.76 -36.44
N ARG A 676 15.51 -25.66 -37.54
CA ARG A 676 16.09 -25.44 -38.89
C ARG A 676 15.86 -24.00 -39.33
N ILE A 677 16.94 -23.31 -39.70
CA ILE A 677 16.93 -21.94 -40.21
C ILE A 677 16.75 -22.02 -41.72
N VAL A 678 15.71 -21.39 -42.26
CA VAL A 678 15.56 -21.19 -43.70
C VAL A 678 15.90 -19.72 -43.97
N GLU A 679 17.03 -19.47 -44.62
CA GLU A 679 17.34 -18.13 -45.14
C GLU A 679 16.54 -17.88 -46.43
N PRO A 680 16.22 -16.61 -46.79
CA PRO A 680 15.42 -16.29 -47.97
C PRO A 680 16.04 -16.76 -49.29
#